data_AF-G0EG22-F1
#
_entry.id   AF-G0EG22-F1
#
_cell.length_a   1.000
_cell.length_b   1.000
_cell.length_c   1.000
_cell.angle_alpha   90.00
_cell.angle_beta   90.00
_cell.angle_gamma   90.00
#
_symmetry.space_group_name_H-M   'P 1'
#
loop_
_entity.id
_entity.type
_entity.pdbx_description
1 polymer ?
#
loop_
_entity_poly.entity_id
_entity_poly.type
_entity_poly.pdbx_seq_one_letter_code
_entity_poly.pdbx_strand_id
1 'polypeptide(L)'
;MPIDTRLLLEKLGYSYEFLSEPASSPSFSSKRFEEIHERFSNTRLRGRRLYRHQLETLEALTEGCNVILVAGTGSGKTEAWFMYTALAVRSGLEPRVLALYPTLALAHDQVARLREYGEATGVKVVALDAGERERLERSLGRAGLRRVISEAHVVATNPAFLLQEVKRLGEGRDPILKPFIENPWLIVIDELDFYSPRGVALIDAMLRIIAMVSKVKPRVAVLTATLANPEELAKHLRSVTGRCTRIVRGEPFRVENRVYIVLGKDLEALRKLIKEKVRGSEDRLPRDILEALSDPERFRKEAYRVTGALRGLGFDVPSPSIDITEILASYVEDDGVTLVFTRSIAVAERLARRLREKLGDKAELVAAHHHLVPREERRRVEEAARQGRVKIIFSPRTLAQGVDIGTVVRVVHYGLPEDVREFLQREGRKGRRPDIPFTETVIIPAGFWDRELLGKGVDALREWLSMPLERVIVNPDNLYASLFTGMWKLRRRLYDHLDEREKTALKAAGVLGDDGRVNERRLKWVWERLNFYEFGPPYGIKRYLVHRDGRMEPLEPIGFCDLVEHFQQGCIDLANEAIVTGFRRGGRGHVTAVIEEPIGEVDLHKYPALADALEEYELLKRRWGEEPNVKRDILRGALVSQAVAVVYPPKRGFGRLIKIPNRVIWVVYGEKPLVVRGPKGETIVTDRRGAVYVTGETAGVYTDYTYGVTIELPPWEDPSLARIGLALLNIVLRRKFGIAFETIMYSVERLGDYKAISLHEPEAAGIIERLDWREVLKAVREYEPSGLDTALLALIDEVAYAEFLGKSLDWSVAKTAAERMASIIANALSKREVIEVAGVKLELVKPGPEHKILAVGVALEEASAPRGLLALALFDGENMHKWSGEVYLLPGVRPPDDLRTLELLAQDLVDYEGYKLVVPSRESIETLRKGGLRLLPRLAAEALDAREVWREAGLPEELQPLAVRAAAERLGWSMPDPAELAANAAEALQKGWRRKALEALEKAAEATARIVYLTALLAKRASRDNNRGSNAG
;
A
#
# COMPACT_ATOMS: atom_id res chain seq x y z
N MET A 1 -9.75 32.45 22.48
CA MET A 1 -8.83 32.27 21.34
C MET A 1 -8.13 30.93 21.50
N PRO A 2 -7.51 30.35 20.45
CA PRO A 2 -6.60 29.22 20.64
C PRO A 2 -5.47 29.59 21.62
N ILE A 3 -5.26 28.75 22.63
CA ILE A 3 -4.12 28.83 23.55
C ILE A 3 -2.83 28.67 22.75
N ASP A 4 -1.81 29.49 23.04
CA ASP A 4 -0.49 29.30 22.44
C ASP A 4 0.23 28.14 23.15
N THR A 5 0.40 27.02 22.44
CA THR A 5 1.05 25.83 23.00
C THR A 5 2.48 26.10 23.41
N ARG A 6 3.18 27.06 22.78
CA ARG A 6 4.54 27.44 23.16
C ARG A 6 4.61 27.84 24.63
N LEU A 7 3.79 28.82 25.01
CA LEU A 7 3.75 29.36 26.37
C LEU A 7 3.35 28.28 27.39
N LEU A 8 2.45 27.37 27.00
CA LEU A 8 2.05 26.24 27.83
C LEU A 8 3.21 25.26 28.05
N LEU A 9 3.92 24.87 26.98
CA LEU A 9 5.06 23.95 27.07
C LEU A 9 6.20 24.56 27.90
N GLU A 10 6.52 25.83 27.69
CA GLU A 10 7.52 26.56 28.49
C GLU A 10 7.14 26.60 29.97
N LYS A 11 5.88 26.92 30.30
CA LYS A 11 5.37 26.93 31.68
C LYS A 11 5.44 25.56 32.35
N LEU A 12 5.16 24.50 31.60
CA LEU A 12 5.19 23.12 32.08
C LEU A 12 6.59 22.48 32.04
N GLY A 13 7.62 23.20 31.58
CA GLY A 13 9.00 22.69 31.51
C GLY A 13 9.26 21.71 30.35
N TYR A 14 8.43 21.70 29.31
CA TYR A 14 8.64 20.83 28.15
C TYR A 14 9.64 21.42 27.15
N SER A 15 10.60 20.60 26.73
CA SER A 15 11.44 20.88 25.57
C SER A 15 10.70 20.50 24.28
N TYR A 16 10.77 21.36 23.27
CA TYR A 16 10.11 21.15 21.98
C TYR A 16 10.90 21.75 20.81
N GLU A 17 10.69 21.22 19.61
CA GLU A 17 11.05 21.87 18.34
C GLU A 17 9.84 22.62 17.78
N PHE A 18 10.10 23.73 17.08
CA PHE A 18 9.06 24.58 16.50
C PHE A 18 9.28 24.80 15.01
N LEU A 19 8.21 24.71 14.24
CA LEU A 19 8.16 25.11 12.84
C LEU A 19 6.80 25.78 12.54
N SER A 20 6.77 26.71 11.59
CA SER A 20 5.53 27.36 11.15
C SER A 20 5.29 27.08 9.67
N GLU A 21 4.06 26.74 9.33
CA GLU A 21 3.58 26.63 7.96
C GLU A 21 2.74 27.88 7.62
N PRO A 22 3.04 28.54 6.49
CA PRO A 22 2.36 29.78 6.13
C PRO A 22 0.89 29.53 5.78
N ALA A 23 0.07 30.59 5.93
CA ALA A 23 -1.32 30.57 5.50
C ALA A 23 -1.44 30.42 3.96
N SER A 24 -2.50 29.74 3.51
CA SER A 24 -2.85 29.61 2.09
C SER A 24 -4.32 29.97 1.87
N SER A 25 -4.62 30.63 0.76
CA SER A 25 -6.01 31.00 0.41
C SER A 25 -6.35 30.53 -0.99
N PRO A 26 -7.54 29.94 -1.20
CA PRO A 26 -7.99 29.52 -2.52
C PRO A 26 -8.15 30.73 -3.45
N SER A 27 -7.91 30.51 -4.74
CA SER A 27 -8.23 31.50 -5.77
C SER A 27 -9.75 31.61 -5.96
N PHE A 28 -10.26 32.84 -5.88
CA PHE A 28 -11.68 33.15 -6.10
C PHE A 28 -11.95 33.52 -7.56
N SER A 29 -13.11 33.12 -8.06
CA SER A 29 -13.65 33.62 -9.33
C SER A 29 -14.28 35.02 -9.13
N SER A 30 -14.63 35.67 -10.24
CA SER A 30 -15.40 36.91 -10.25
C SER A 30 -16.88 36.72 -9.89
N LYS A 31 -17.41 35.49 -9.96
CA LYS A 31 -18.84 35.19 -9.79
C LYS A 31 -19.18 34.82 -8.35
N ARG A 32 -20.40 35.17 -7.92
CA ARG A 32 -21.03 34.71 -6.69
C ARG A 32 -22.00 33.56 -6.93
N PHE A 33 -22.31 32.81 -5.86
CA PHE A 33 -23.25 31.67 -5.94
C PHE A 33 -24.63 32.08 -6.46
N GLU A 34 -25.11 33.22 -6.00
CA GLU A 34 -26.40 33.81 -6.38
C GLU A 34 -26.44 34.28 -7.85
N GLU A 35 -25.30 34.59 -8.48
CA GLU A 35 -25.23 34.85 -9.93
C GLU A 35 -25.35 33.58 -10.76
N ILE A 36 -25.01 32.41 -10.19
CA ILE A 36 -25.23 31.11 -10.84
C ILE A 36 -26.70 30.71 -10.67
N HIS A 37 -27.20 30.76 -9.44
CA HIS A 37 -28.60 30.47 -9.12
C HIS A 37 -29.06 31.33 -7.94
N GLU A 38 -30.00 32.24 -8.19
CA GLU A 38 -30.51 33.24 -7.25
C GLU A 38 -30.88 32.68 -5.87
N ARG A 39 -31.50 31.49 -5.82
CA ARG A 39 -31.92 30.84 -4.57
C ARG A 39 -30.78 30.36 -3.66
N PHE A 40 -29.52 30.35 -4.11
CA PHE A 40 -28.39 30.14 -3.19
C PHE A 40 -28.26 31.27 -2.16
N SER A 41 -28.87 32.44 -2.41
CA SER A 41 -29.00 33.52 -1.41
C SER A 41 -29.78 33.11 -0.15
N ASN A 42 -30.60 32.05 -0.23
CA ASN A 42 -31.35 31.50 0.91
C ASN A 42 -30.59 30.41 1.68
N THR A 43 -29.32 30.18 1.35
CA THR A 43 -28.47 29.14 1.96
C THR A 43 -27.29 29.77 2.69
N ARG A 44 -26.48 28.96 3.36
CA ARG A 44 -25.17 29.35 3.90
C ARG A 44 -24.19 29.97 2.88
N LEU A 45 -24.48 29.90 1.58
CA LEU A 45 -23.66 30.42 0.48
C LEU A 45 -23.97 31.88 0.10
N ARG A 46 -24.96 32.50 0.75
CA ARG A 46 -25.33 33.92 0.51
C ARG A 46 -24.11 34.84 0.55
N GLY A 47 -23.95 35.70 -0.46
CA GLY A 47 -22.85 36.64 -0.54
C GLY A 47 -21.47 36.04 -0.79
N ARG A 48 -21.32 34.70 -0.91
CA ARG A 48 -20.02 34.07 -1.12
C ARG A 48 -19.64 34.06 -2.60
N ARG A 49 -18.34 34.27 -2.88
CA ARG A 49 -17.75 34.09 -4.22
C ARG A 49 -17.46 32.61 -4.46
N LEU A 50 -17.58 32.16 -5.72
CA LEU A 50 -17.14 30.83 -6.11
C LEU A 50 -15.61 30.79 -6.07
N TYR A 51 -15.06 29.65 -5.66
CA TYR A 51 -13.66 29.35 -5.96
C TYR A 51 -13.48 29.09 -7.45
N ARG A 52 -12.28 29.37 -7.96
CA ARG A 52 -11.95 29.15 -9.38
C ARG A 52 -12.16 27.70 -9.79
N HIS A 53 -11.73 26.73 -8.98
CA HIS A 53 -11.92 25.31 -9.25
C HIS A 53 -13.40 24.88 -9.25
N GLN A 54 -14.27 25.57 -8.52
CA GLN A 54 -15.72 25.29 -8.56
C GLN A 54 -16.33 25.72 -9.90
N LEU A 55 -15.94 26.88 -10.40
CA LEU A 55 -16.40 27.38 -11.71
C LEU A 55 -15.86 26.51 -12.84
N GLU A 56 -14.57 26.18 -12.83
CA GLU A 56 -13.95 25.30 -13.84
C GLU A 56 -14.57 23.89 -13.85
N THR A 57 -14.95 23.38 -12.68
CA THR A 57 -15.69 22.10 -12.57
C THR A 57 -17.07 22.21 -13.19
N LEU A 58 -17.80 23.29 -12.92
CA LEU A 58 -19.13 23.53 -13.48
C LEU A 58 -19.08 23.65 -15.02
N GLU A 59 -18.10 24.38 -15.55
CA GLU A 59 -17.87 24.52 -17.00
C GLU A 59 -17.59 23.16 -17.64
N ALA A 60 -16.65 22.40 -17.09
CA ALA A 60 -16.30 21.07 -17.60
C ALA A 60 -17.49 20.09 -17.58
N LEU A 61 -18.30 20.12 -16.52
CA LEU A 61 -19.52 19.32 -16.45
C LEU A 61 -20.55 19.78 -17.49
N THR A 62 -20.69 21.09 -17.73
CA THR A 62 -21.62 21.64 -18.72
C THR A 62 -21.22 21.25 -20.14
N GLU A 63 -19.92 21.22 -20.45
CA GLU A 63 -19.35 20.74 -21.72
C GLU A 63 -19.52 19.24 -21.95
N GLY A 64 -19.95 18.49 -20.94
CA GLY A 64 -20.21 17.06 -21.06
C GLY A 64 -19.06 16.15 -20.65
N CYS A 65 -17.97 16.70 -20.12
CA CYS A 65 -16.80 15.96 -19.68
C CYS A 65 -17.00 15.32 -18.29
N ASN A 66 -16.26 14.25 -18.03
CA ASN A 66 -15.94 13.81 -16.68
C ASN A 66 -15.03 14.84 -15.99
N VAL A 67 -15.04 14.86 -14.68
CA VAL A 67 -14.18 15.74 -13.88
C VAL A 67 -13.43 14.94 -12.82
N ILE A 68 -12.15 15.27 -12.63
CA ILE A 68 -11.38 14.86 -11.44
C ILE A 68 -11.01 16.15 -10.71
N LEU A 69 -11.67 16.41 -9.59
CA LEU A 69 -11.43 17.57 -8.74
C LEU A 69 -10.50 17.19 -7.59
N VAL A 70 -9.25 17.63 -7.68
CA VAL A 70 -8.24 17.47 -6.62
C VAL A 70 -8.19 18.76 -5.80
N ALA A 71 -8.86 18.76 -4.64
CA ALA A 71 -8.89 19.90 -3.74
C ALA A 71 -9.00 19.47 -2.28
N GLY A 72 -8.31 20.19 -1.39
CA GLY A 72 -8.26 19.86 0.04
C GLY A 72 -9.64 19.91 0.72
N THR A 73 -9.73 19.39 1.93
CA THR A 73 -10.97 19.38 2.73
C THR A 73 -11.45 20.80 3.01
N GLY A 74 -12.77 21.04 2.94
CA GLY A 74 -13.33 22.39 3.13
C GLY A 74 -13.23 23.34 1.92
N SER A 75 -12.63 22.93 0.80
CA SER A 75 -12.53 23.72 -0.44
C SER A 75 -13.83 23.81 -1.27
N GLY A 76 -14.96 23.37 -0.73
CA GLY A 76 -16.26 23.43 -1.41
C GLY A 76 -16.40 22.50 -2.62
N LYS A 77 -15.85 21.28 -2.55
CA LYS A 77 -15.97 20.24 -3.60
C LYS A 77 -17.43 19.84 -3.88
N THR A 78 -18.25 19.76 -2.83
CA THR A 78 -19.68 19.41 -2.92
C THR A 78 -20.45 20.43 -3.77
N GLU A 79 -20.20 21.72 -3.55
CA GLU A 79 -20.84 22.80 -4.30
C GLU A 79 -20.53 22.74 -5.79
N ALA A 80 -19.31 22.32 -6.16
CA ALA A 80 -18.85 22.31 -7.55
C ALA A 80 -19.75 21.48 -8.48
N TRP A 81 -20.16 20.27 -8.04
CA TRP A 81 -21.06 19.42 -8.82
C TRP A 81 -22.54 19.67 -8.52
N PHE A 82 -22.89 20.14 -7.32
CA PHE A 82 -24.28 20.41 -6.97
C PHE A 82 -24.85 21.58 -7.79
N MET A 83 -24.06 22.63 -8.05
CA MET A 83 -24.46 23.74 -8.92
C MET A 83 -24.90 23.26 -10.31
N TYR A 84 -24.16 22.30 -10.89
CA TYR A 84 -24.51 21.71 -12.17
C TYR A 84 -25.90 21.03 -12.13
N THR A 85 -26.22 20.35 -11.03
CA THR A 85 -27.52 19.70 -10.82
C THR A 85 -28.64 20.73 -10.65
N ALA A 86 -28.41 21.77 -9.84
CA ALA A 86 -29.38 22.84 -9.60
C ALA A 86 -29.73 23.60 -10.89
N LEU A 87 -28.74 23.88 -11.74
CA LEU A 87 -28.98 24.51 -13.05
C LEU A 87 -29.80 23.62 -13.98
N ALA A 88 -29.60 22.30 -13.97
CA ALA A 88 -30.40 21.38 -14.77
C ALA A 88 -31.86 21.38 -14.32
N VAL A 89 -32.13 21.31 -13.02
CA VAL A 89 -33.50 21.37 -12.46
C VAL A 89 -34.15 22.72 -12.76
N ARG A 90 -33.42 23.83 -12.64
CA ARG A 90 -33.92 25.17 -13.00
C ARG A 90 -34.37 25.24 -14.46
N SER A 91 -33.68 24.54 -15.36
CA SER A 91 -34.01 24.45 -16.78
C SER A 91 -35.13 23.45 -17.09
N GLY A 92 -35.80 22.89 -16.08
CA GLY A 92 -36.90 21.94 -16.23
C GLY A 92 -36.46 20.50 -16.54
N LEU A 93 -35.19 20.16 -16.34
CA LEU A 93 -34.69 18.80 -16.47
C LEU A 93 -34.89 17.99 -15.19
N GLU A 94 -34.99 16.68 -15.33
CA GLU A 94 -35.11 15.71 -14.23
C GLU A 94 -33.81 14.87 -14.11
N PRO A 95 -32.68 15.46 -13.67
CA PRO A 95 -31.39 14.78 -13.63
C PRO A 95 -31.41 13.63 -12.62
N ARG A 96 -30.76 12.51 -12.95
CA ARG A 96 -30.53 11.38 -12.04
C ARG A 96 -29.08 11.35 -11.59
N VAL A 97 -28.81 11.94 -10.43
CA VAL A 97 -27.46 12.04 -9.86
C VAL A 97 -27.27 11.01 -8.76
N LEU A 98 -26.23 10.20 -8.87
CA LEU A 98 -25.84 9.23 -7.84
C LEU A 98 -24.55 9.70 -7.17
N ALA A 99 -24.61 10.08 -5.89
CA ALA A 99 -23.44 10.52 -5.13
C ALA A 99 -23.00 9.41 -4.16
N LEU A 100 -21.77 8.92 -4.35
CA LEU A 100 -21.15 7.87 -3.55
C LEU A 100 -20.22 8.47 -2.51
N TYR A 101 -20.57 8.26 -1.24
CA TYR A 101 -19.77 8.66 -0.10
C TYR A 101 -19.14 7.44 0.58
N PRO A 102 -17.89 7.55 1.07
CA PRO A 102 -17.14 6.44 1.64
C PRO A 102 -17.70 5.88 2.94
N THR A 103 -18.32 6.71 3.79
CA THR A 103 -18.86 6.25 5.08
C THR A 103 -20.25 6.82 5.34
N LEU A 104 -21.04 6.10 6.14
CA LEU A 104 -22.38 6.56 6.53
C LEU A 104 -22.32 7.86 7.35
N ALA A 105 -21.29 8.05 8.19
CA ALA A 105 -21.09 9.27 8.95
C ALA A 105 -20.81 10.47 8.04
N LEU A 106 -19.88 10.33 7.08
CA LEU A 106 -19.61 11.38 6.10
C LEU A 106 -20.83 11.68 5.23
N ALA A 107 -21.57 10.63 4.84
CA ALA A 107 -22.79 10.78 4.08
C ALA A 107 -23.79 11.69 4.81
N HIS A 108 -23.93 11.63 6.14
CA HIS A 108 -24.93 12.46 6.85
C HIS A 108 -24.66 13.96 6.80
N ASP A 109 -23.42 14.39 7.05
CA ASP A 109 -23.09 15.83 7.04
C ASP A 109 -23.16 16.40 5.62
N GLN A 110 -22.68 15.63 4.63
CA GLN A 110 -22.82 16.02 3.23
C GLN A 110 -24.28 16.01 2.79
N VAL A 111 -25.08 15.04 3.23
CA VAL A 111 -26.52 14.96 2.96
C VAL A 111 -27.27 16.13 3.56
N ALA A 112 -26.96 16.55 4.79
CA ALA A 112 -27.62 17.69 5.41
C ALA A 112 -27.39 18.97 4.58
N ARG A 113 -26.16 19.18 4.10
CA ARG A 113 -25.83 20.27 3.17
C ARG A 113 -26.58 20.15 1.84
N LEU A 114 -26.59 18.96 1.25
CA LEU A 114 -27.32 18.71 0.00
C LEU A 114 -28.82 18.95 0.14
N ARG A 115 -29.42 18.60 1.29
CA ARG A 115 -30.83 18.84 1.58
C ARG A 115 -31.13 20.33 1.71
N GLU A 116 -30.33 21.09 2.46
CA GLU A 116 -30.46 22.55 2.53
C GLU A 116 -30.41 23.19 1.14
N TYR A 117 -29.42 22.80 0.32
CA TYR A 117 -29.31 23.32 -1.04
C TYR A 117 -30.46 22.86 -1.93
N GLY A 118 -30.95 21.64 -1.71
CA GLY A 118 -32.10 21.07 -2.40
C GLY A 118 -33.40 21.79 -2.11
N GLU A 119 -33.68 22.07 -0.84
CA GLU A 119 -34.84 22.84 -0.38
C GLU A 119 -34.84 24.25 -1.00
N ALA A 120 -33.68 24.90 -1.04
CA ALA A 120 -33.54 26.21 -1.66
C ALA A 120 -33.74 26.15 -3.18
N THR A 121 -33.12 25.20 -3.88
CA THR A 121 -33.07 25.19 -5.37
C THR A 121 -34.20 24.39 -6.02
N GLY A 122 -34.99 23.64 -5.25
CA GLY A 122 -36.01 22.70 -5.77
C GLY A 122 -35.45 21.31 -6.11
N VAL A 123 -34.15 21.07 -5.91
CA VAL A 123 -33.52 19.77 -6.13
C VAL A 123 -33.95 18.79 -5.03
N LYS A 124 -34.85 17.86 -5.34
CA LYS A 124 -35.20 16.70 -4.50
C LYS A 124 -33.98 15.80 -4.22
N VAL A 125 -33.49 15.80 -2.97
CA VAL A 125 -32.37 14.97 -2.49
C VAL A 125 -32.86 13.86 -1.57
N VAL A 126 -32.46 12.62 -1.84
CA VAL A 126 -32.70 11.47 -0.96
C VAL A 126 -31.36 10.87 -0.52
N ALA A 127 -31.25 10.55 0.75
CA ALA A 127 -30.13 9.78 1.28
C ALA A 127 -30.59 8.35 1.50
N LEU A 128 -29.82 7.37 1.03
CA LEU A 128 -30.22 5.98 1.06
C LEU A 128 -29.05 5.07 1.40
N ASP A 129 -29.21 4.28 2.44
CA ASP A 129 -28.35 3.16 2.81
C ASP A 129 -29.21 1.92 3.12
N ALA A 130 -28.60 0.82 3.59
CA ALA A 130 -29.32 -0.41 3.90
C ALA A 130 -30.36 -0.23 5.04
N GLY A 131 -30.00 0.49 6.11
CA GLY A 131 -30.88 0.71 7.25
C GLY A 131 -31.97 1.74 6.95
N GLU A 132 -31.63 2.81 6.23
CA GLU A 132 -32.57 3.83 5.81
C GLU A 132 -33.58 3.28 4.78
N ARG A 133 -33.12 2.41 3.88
CA ARG A 133 -34.02 1.65 3.00
C ARG A 133 -35.03 0.86 3.81
N GLU A 134 -34.58 0.12 4.83
CA GLU A 134 -35.48 -0.68 5.66
C GLU A 134 -36.48 0.19 6.42
N ARG A 135 -36.01 1.31 6.99
CA ARG A 135 -36.86 2.31 7.67
C ARG A 135 -37.94 2.85 6.74
N LEU A 136 -37.56 3.31 5.54
CA LEU A 136 -38.49 3.87 4.56
C LEU A 136 -39.43 2.81 3.99
N GLU A 137 -38.96 1.58 3.79
CA GLU A 137 -39.79 0.46 3.32
C GLU A 137 -40.84 0.07 4.38
N ARG A 138 -40.50 0.10 5.68
CA ARG A 138 -41.47 -0.09 6.77
C ARG A 138 -42.49 1.05 6.85
N SER A 139 -42.08 2.30 6.64
CA SER A 139 -42.97 3.46 6.79
C SER A 139 -43.85 3.76 5.58
N LEU A 140 -43.34 3.57 4.36
CA LEU A 140 -44.01 3.95 3.11
C LEU A 140 -44.47 2.74 2.27
N GLY A 141 -44.08 1.53 2.68
CA GLY A 141 -44.16 0.34 1.84
C GLY A 141 -43.20 0.39 0.65
N ARG A 142 -43.04 -0.75 -0.02
CA ARG A 142 -42.15 -0.88 -1.18
C ARG A 142 -42.54 0.01 -2.36
N ALA A 143 -43.84 0.18 -2.60
CA ALA A 143 -44.35 1.04 -3.67
C ALA A 143 -44.10 2.53 -3.38
N GLY A 144 -44.30 2.96 -2.12
CA GLY A 144 -44.01 4.33 -1.70
C GLY A 144 -42.52 4.66 -1.79
N LEU A 145 -41.65 3.75 -1.33
CA LEU A 145 -40.20 3.89 -1.49
C LEU A 145 -39.81 4.04 -2.96
N ARG A 146 -40.36 3.21 -3.86
CA ARG A 146 -40.10 3.33 -5.31
C ARG A 146 -40.51 4.68 -5.88
N ARG A 147 -41.68 5.20 -5.47
CA ARG A 147 -42.13 6.53 -5.88
C ARG A 147 -41.15 7.62 -5.43
N VAL A 148 -40.77 7.62 -4.15
CA VAL A 148 -39.80 8.59 -3.58
C VAL A 148 -38.48 8.57 -4.33
N ILE A 149 -37.92 7.39 -4.60
CA ILE A 149 -36.66 7.27 -5.34
C ILE A 149 -36.82 7.67 -6.81
N SER A 150 -37.93 7.32 -7.46
CA SER A 150 -38.19 7.72 -8.84
C SER A 150 -38.42 9.22 -9.02
N GLU A 151 -38.83 9.93 -7.96
CA GLU A 151 -38.98 11.39 -7.98
C GLU A 151 -37.71 12.13 -7.55
N ALA A 152 -36.70 11.42 -7.01
CA ALA A 152 -35.48 12.05 -6.54
C ALA A 152 -34.58 12.49 -7.70
N HIS A 153 -33.99 13.68 -7.59
CA HIS A 153 -32.96 14.15 -8.53
C HIS A 153 -31.58 13.66 -8.09
N VAL A 154 -31.31 13.64 -6.79
CA VAL A 154 -30.04 13.21 -6.22
C VAL A 154 -30.30 12.08 -5.24
N VAL A 155 -29.58 10.98 -5.40
CA VAL A 155 -29.47 9.93 -4.37
C VAL A 155 -28.04 9.92 -3.83
N ALA A 156 -27.90 10.28 -2.56
CA ALA A 156 -26.65 10.13 -1.81
C ALA A 156 -26.63 8.75 -1.14
N THR A 157 -25.62 7.94 -1.45
CA THR A 157 -25.48 6.57 -0.93
C THR A 157 -24.01 6.21 -0.73
N ASN A 158 -23.73 4.95 -0.45
CA ASN A 158 -22.36 4.41 -0.34
C ASN A 158 -22.15 3.30 -1.38
N PRO A 159 -20.88 3.00 -1.75
CA PRO A 159 -20.58 1.96 -2.72
C PRO A 159 -21.04 0.55 -2.32
N ALA A 160 -21.08 0.22 -1.02
CA ALA A 160 -21.56 -1.08 -0.57
C ALA A 160 -23.04 -1.30 -0.88
N PHE A 161 -23.87 -0.26 -0.69
CA PHE A 161 -25.29 -0.31 -1.04
C PHE A 161 -25.46 -0.36 -2.56
N LEU A 162 -24.73 0.45 -3.32
CA LEU A 162 -24.74 0.39 -4.78
C LEU A 162 -24.37 -1.00 -5.30
N LEU A 163 -23.35 -1.64 -4.72
CA LEU A 163 -22.94 -3.00 -5.07
C LEU A 163 -24.10 -3.99 -4.94
N GLN A 164 -24.89 -3.91 -3.86
CA GLN A 164 -26.05 -4.79 -3.68
C GLN A 164 -27.14 -4.52 -4.73
N GLU A 165 -27.35 -3.25 -5.11
CA GLU A 165 -28.32 -2.88 -6.14
C GLU A 165 -27.89 -3.36 -7.54
N VAL A 166 -26.60 -3.24 -7.87
CA VAL A 166 -26.01 -3.79 -9.10
C VAL A 166 -26.08 -5.33 -9.11
N LYS A 167 -25.84 -5.98 -7.96
CA LYS A 167 -25.98 -7.43 -7.83
C LYS A 167 -27.42 -7.88 -8.07
N ARG A 168 -28.41 -7.19 -7.47
CA ARG A 168 -29.84 -7.47 -7.72
C ARG A 168 -30.20 -7.35 -9.19
N LEU A 169 -29.70 -6.31 -9.87
CA LEU A 169 -29.88 -6.16 -11.32
C LEU A 169 -29.33 -7.37 -12.07
N GLY A 170 -28.13 -7.85 -11.71
CA GLY A 170 -27.50 -9.03 -12.29
C GLY A 170 -28.32 -10.31 -12.10
N GLU A 171 -29.04 -10.42 -10.98
CA GLU A 171 -29.95 -11.52 -10.67
C GLU A 171 -31.30 -11.45 -11.40
N GLY A 172 -31.52 -10.43 -12.24
CA GLY A 172 -32.80 -10.17 -12.87
C GLY A 172 -33.88 -9.67 -11.89
N ARG A 173 -33.47 -9.22 -10.69
CA ARG A 173 -34.36 -8.56 -9.73
C ARG A 173 -34.46 -7.08 -10.08
N ASP A 174 -35.48 -6.43 -9.53
CA ASP A 174 -35.75 -5.01 -9.76
C ASP A 174 -35.20 -4.16 -8.59
N PRO A 175 -33.99 -3.58 -8.71
CA PRO A 175 -33.39 -2.75 -7.66
C PRO A 175 -34.11 -1.41 -7.51
N ILE A 176 -34.03 -0.81 -6.33
CA ILE A 176 -34.61 0.51 -6.07
C ILE A 176 -33.86 1.61 -6.79
N LEU A 177 -32.54 1.46 -6.97
CA LEU A 177 -31.69 2.41 -7.70
C LEU A 177 -31.72 2.24 -9.22
N LYS A 178 -32.61 1.40 -9.77
CA LYS A 178 -32.72 1.17 -11.22
C LYS A 178 -32.79 2.47 -12.05
N PRO A 179 -33.56 3.51 -11.68
CA PRO A 179 -33.61 4.75 -12.47
C PRO A 179 -32.24 5.45 -12.59
N PHE A 180 -31.42 5.37 -11.54
CA PHE A 180 -30.08 5.98 -11.47
C PHE A 180 -29.02 5.12 -12.14
N ILE A 181 -29.25 3.80 -12.28
CA ILE A 181 -28.35 2.87 -12.97
C ILE A 181 -28.62 2.88 -14.49
N GLU A 182 -29.89 2.87 -14.90
CA GLU A 182 -30.24 2.81 -16.33
C GLU A 182 -30.16 4.17 -17.04
N ASN A 183 -30.37 5.28 -16.32
CA ASN A 183 -30.34 6.63 -16.90
C ASN A 183 -29.53 7.63 -16.05
N PRO A 184 -28.26 7.33 -15.73
CA PRO A 184 -27.42 8.22 -14.92
C PRO A 184 -27.15 9.54 -15.64
N TRP A 185 -27.47 10.66 -15.00
CA TRP A 185 -27.05 12.00 -15.44
C TRP A 185 -25.62 12.29 -15.00
N LEU A 186 -25.32 12.00 -13.74
CA LEU A 186 -24.00 12.21 -13.13
C LEU A 186 -23.78 11.17 -12.02
N ILE A 187 -22.58 10.60 -11.98
CA ILE A 187 -22.11 9.77 -10.87
C ILE A 187 -21.00 10.53 -10.17
N VAL A 188 -21.19 10.85 -8.90
CA VAL A 188 -20.19 11.53 -8.07
C VAL A 188 -19.52 10.49 -7.17
N ILE A 189 -18.20 10.46 -7.17
CA ILE A 189 -17.40 9.61 -6.27
C ILE A 189 -16.61 10.54 -5.37
N ASP A 190 -17.03 10.64 -4.12
CA ASP A 190 -16.36 11.48 -3.13
C ASP A 190 -15.25 10.72 -2.40
N GLU A 191 -14.21 11.46 -2.01
CA GLU A 191 -12.99 10.98 -1.36
C GLU A 191 -12.44 9.67 -1.96
N LEU A 192 -12.15 9.63 -3.28
CA LEU A 192 -11.67 8.40 -3.92
C LEU A 192 -10.42 7.79 -3.24
N ASP A 193 -9.56 8.65 -2.70
CA ASP A 193 -8.35 8.32 -1.95
C ASP A 193 -8.61 7.64 -0.58
N PHE A 194 -9.87 7.52 -0.17
CA PHE A 194 -10.30 6.75 0.99
C PHE A 194 -10.43 5.25 0.70
N TYR A 195 -10.83 4.87 -0.51
CA TYR A 195 -11.17 3.48 -0.80
C TYR A 195 -9.89 2.63 -0.91
N SER A 196 -9.93 1.42 -0.34
CA SER A 196 -8.85 0.44 -0.52
C SER A 196 -8.71 0.07 -2.01
N PRO A 197 -7.56 -0.47 -2.45
CA PRO A 197 -7.38 -0.86 -3.85
C PRO A 197 -8.48 -1.80 -4.38
N ARG A 198 -8.92 -2.76 -3.56
CA ARG A 198 -10.08 -3.62 -3.86
C ARG A 198 -11.38 -2.83 -3.98
N GLY A 199 -11.61 -1.86 -3.09
CA GLY A 199 -12.76 -0.96 -3.15
C GLY A 199 -12.79 -0.13 -4.44
N VAL A 200 -11.64 0.42 -4.85
CA VAL A 200 -11.49 1.13 -6.13
C VAL A 200 -11.77 0.21 -7.31
N ALA A 201 -11.27 -1.04 -7.29
CA ALA A 201 -11.54 -2.04 -8.32
C ALA A 201 -13.04 -2.37 -8.42
N LEU A 202 -13.77 -2.44 -7.30
CA LEU A 202 -15.22 -2.65 -7.30
C LEU A 202 -16.01 -1.43 -7.77
N ILE A 203 -15.60 -0.20 -7.42
CA ILE A 203 -16.21 1.02 -7.98
C ILE A 203 -16.06 1.00 -9.50
N ASP A 204 -14.88 0.70 -10.00
CA ASP A 204 -14.63 0.55 -11.44
C ASP A 204 -15.53 -0.52 -12.07
N ALA A 205 -15.59 -1.72 -11.49
CA ALA A 205 -16.44 -2.80 -12.00
C ALA A 205 -17.92 -2.39 -12.06
N MET A 206 -18.42 -1.70 -11.03
CA MET A 206 -19.78 -1.14 -11.02
C MET A 206 -19.96 -0.06 -12.09
N LEU A 207 -19.01 0.84 -12.28
CA LEU A 207 -19.06 1.86 -13.34
C LEU A 207 -19.11 1.23 -14.73
N ARG A 208 -18.34 0.16 -14.98
CA ARG A 208 -18.37 -0.59 -16.25
C ARG A 208 -19.73 -1.24 -16.48
N ILE A 209 -20.30 -1.88 -15.46
CA ILE A 209 -21.64 -2.48 -15.55
C ILE A 209 -22.68 -1.39 -15.80
N ILE A 210 -22.64 -0.29 -15.05
CA ILE A 210 -23.56 0.85 -15.24
C ILE A 210 -23.43 1.38 -16.66
N ALA A 211 -22.22 1.63 -17.16
CA ALA A 211 -21.98 2.14 -18.52
C ALA A 211 -22.39 1.15 -19.63
N MET A 212 -22.49 -0.15 -19.32
CA MET A 212 -22.95 -1.20 -20.21
C MET A 212 -24.49 -1.28 -20.25
N VAL A 213 -25.17 -1.14 -19.11
CA VAL A 213 -26.64 -1.25 -19.03
C VAL A 213 -27.36 0.09 -19.20
N SER A 214 -26.66 1.19 -19.02
CA SER A 214 -27.21 2.53 -19.12
C SER A 214 -27.61 2.88 -20.55
N LYS A 215 -28.77 3.50 -20.74
CA LYS A 215 -29.23 4.03 -22.04
C LYS A 215 -28.43 5.25 -22.48
N VAL A 216 -27.84 5.96 -21.51
CA VAL A 216 -26.98 7.13 -21.71
C VAL A 216 -25.64 6.90 -21.05
N LYS A 217 -24.55 7.24 -21.72
CA LYS A 217 -23.21 7.07 -21.14
C LYS A 217 -23.06 7.97 -19.90
N PRO A 218 -22.74 7.42 -18.72
CA PRO A 218 -22.67 8.18 -17.48
C PRO A 218 -21.57 9.23 -17.58
N ARG A 219 -21.82 10.39 -16.95
CA ARG A 219 -20.78 11.37 -16.63
C ARG A 219 -20.28 11.09 -15.22
N VAL A 220 -18.99 11.19 -14.98
CA VAL A 220 -18.38 10.90 -13.68
C VAL A 220 -17.65 12.12 -13.14
N ALA A 221 -17.90 12.46 -11.88
CA ALA A 221 -17.14 13.44 -11.12
C ALA A 221 -16.44 12.76 -9.94
N VAL A 222 -15.11 12.71 -9.97
CA VAL A 222 -14.29 12.19 -8.87
C VAL A 222 -13.81 13.36 -8.04
N LEU A 223 -14.03 13.31 -6.72
CA LEU A 223 -13.60 14.33 -5.76
C LEU A 223 -12.57 13.70 -4.81
N THR A 224 -11.46 14.38 -4.57
CA THR A 224 -10.36 13.83 -3.77
C THR A 224 -9.47 14.94 -3.23
N ALA A 225 -8.80 14.72 -2.10
CA ALA A 225 -7.89 15.71 -1.51
C ALA A 225 -6.44 15.51 -1.95
N THR A 226 -6.01 14.27 -2.18
CA THR A 226 -4.58 13.92 -2.21
C THR A 226 -4.23 12.93 -3.33
N LEU A 227 -4.94 12.96 -4.46
CA LEU A 227 -4.68 12.05 -5.59
C LEU A 227 -3.37 12.39 -6.32
N ALA A 228 -2.42 11.46 -6.26
CA ALA A 228 -1.09 11.61 -6.86
C ALA A 228 -1.02 11.34 -8.38
N ASN A 229 -1.91 10.50 -8.93
CA ASN A 229 -1.91 10.05 -10.34
C ASN A 229 -3.26 10.34 -11.08
N PRO A 230 -3.76 11.59 -11.10
CA PRO A 230 -5.06 11.90 -11.71
C PRO A 230 -5.10 11.67 -13.23
N GLU A 231 -3.98 11.73 -13.94
CA GLU A 231 -3.89 11.55 -15.39
C GLU A 231 -4.18 10.10 -15.80
N GLU A 232 -3.74 9.13 -15.00
CA GLU A 232 -4.02 7.72 -15.20
C GLU A 232 -5.51 7.41 -15.02
N LEU A 233 -6.09 7.94 -13.94
CA LEU A 233 -7.54 7.85 -13.70
C LEU A 233 -8.34 8.55 -14.81
N ALA A 234 -7.87 9.68 -15.34
CA ALA A 234 -8.55 10.40 -16.42
C ALA A 234 -8.64 9.56 -17.71
N LYS A 235 -7.55 8.89 -18.08
CA LYS A 235 -7.51 7.96 -19.22
C LYS A 235 -8.47 6.79 -19.01
N HIS A 236 -8.51 6.25 -17.79
CA HIS A 236 -9.39 5.16 -17.44
C HIS A 236 -10.88 5.55 -17.47
N LEU A 237 -11.26 6.69 -16.88
CA LEU A 237 -12.64 7.18 -16.94
C LEU A 237 -13.09 7.40 -18.39
N ARG A 238 -12.18 7.89 -19.26
CA ARG A 238 -12.46 8.06 -20.69
C ARG A 238 -12.73 6.72 -21.37
N SER A 239 -11.98 5.66 -21.07
CA SER A 239 -12.21 4.34 -21.66
C SER A 239 -13.55 3.72 -21.24
N VAL A 240 -13.96 3.93 -19.98
CA VAL A 240 -15.23 3.40 -19.45
C VAL A 240 -16.44 4.20 -19.94
N THR A 241 -16.37 5.52 -19.92
CA THR A 241 -17.52 6.41 -20.20
C THR A 241 -17.61 6.88 -21.65
N GLY A 242 -16.49 6.86 -22.39
CA GLY A 242 -16.39 7.46 -23.72
C GLY A 242 -16.35 9.00 -23.72
N ARG A 243 -16.26 9.65 -22.56
CA ARG A 243 -16.27 11.12 -22.41
C ARG A 243 -14.86 11.69 -22.19
N CYS A 244 -14.62 12.93 -22.61
CA CYS A 244 -13.45 13.70 -22.18
C CYS A 244 -13.38 13.75 -20.66
N THR A 245 -12.18 13.82 -20.07
CA THR A 245 -11.99 14.00 -18.63
C THR A 245 -11.13 15.23 -18.38
N ARG A 246 -11.62 16.17 -17.56
CA ARG A 246 -10.89 17.38 -17.17
C ARG A 246 -10.41 17.25 -15.72
N ILE A 247 -9.11 17.47 -15.51
CA ILE A 247 -8.50 17.51 -14.18
C ILE A 247 -8.53 18.96 -13.70
N VAL A 248 -9.16 19.20 -12.56
CA VAL A 248 -9.30 20.52 -11.94
C VAL A 248 -8.61 20.46 -10.57
N ARG A 249 -7.76 21.44 -10.27
CA ARG A 249 -7.05 21.53 -8.99
C ARG A 249 -7.48 22.76 -8.22
N GLY A 250 -7.70 22.60 -6.92
CA GLY A 250 -8.07 23.68 -6.00
C GLY A 250 -7.15 23.73 -4.79
N GLU A 251 -6.70 24.93 -4.43
CA GLU A 251 -5.90 25.13 -3.23
C GLU A 251 -6.79 25.15 -1.97
N PRO A 252 -6.37 24.53 -0.85
CA PRO A 252 -7.11 24.61 0.39
C PRO A 252 -6.96 25.97 1.05
N PHE A 253 -8.03 26.44 1.70
CA PHE A 253 -7.92 27.51 2.68
C PHE A 253 -7.24 26.96 3.94
N ARG A 254 -6.17 27.63 4.39
CA ARG A 254 -5.46 27.35 5.64
C ARG A 254 -4.99 28.66 6.25
N VAL A 255 -5.19 28.81 7.55
CA VAL A 255 -4.52 29.85 8.33
C VAL A 255 -3.10 29.41 8.67
N GLU A 256 -2.28 30.28 9.26
CA GLU A 256 -0.95 29.89 9.75
C GLU A 256 -1.06 28.66 10.67
N ASN A 257 -0.19 27.67 10.46
CA ASN A 257 -0.14 26.48 11.30
C ASN A 257 1.19 26.42 12.06
N ARG A 258 1.11 26.41 13.39
CA ARG A 258 2.25 26.34 14.31
C ARG A 258 2.45 24.90 14.75
N VAL A 259 3.59 24.33 14.42
CA VAL A 259 3.87 22.91 14.63
C VAL A 259 4.92 22.76 15.72
N TYR A 260 4.60 21.92 16.70
CA TYR A 260 5.43 21.62 17.86
C TYR A 260 5.74 20.13 17.92
N ILE A 261 7.02 19.78 18.06
CA ILE A 261 7.44 18.40 18.33
C ILE A 261 7.90 18.35 19.78
N VAL A 262 7.17 17.65 20.63
CA VAL A 262 7.48 17.58 22.07
C VAL A 262 8.56 16.54 22.30
N LEU A 263 9.71 16.96 22.84
CA LEU A 263 10.90 16.12 23.02
C LEU A 263 10.97 15.48 24.42
N GLY A 264 10.38 16.11 25.43
CA GLY A 264 10.39 15.60 26.80
C GLY A 264 10.34 16.71 27.86
N LYS A 265 10.08 16.32 29.11
CA LYS A 265 9.95 17.25 30.24
C LYS A 265 11.30 17.44 30.94
N ASP A 266 11.61 18.68 31.28
CA ASP A 266 12.75 19.09 32.11
C ASP A 266 14.10 18.48 31.68
N LEU A 267 14.34 18.40 30.37
CA LEU A 267 15.47 17.63 29.81
C LEU A 267 16.84 18.07 30.35
N GLU A 268 17.07 19.36 30.58
CA GLU A 268 18.33 19.83 31.13
C GLU A 268 18.50 19.47 32.62
N ALA A 269 17.42 19.53 33.40
CA ALA A 269 17.45 19.07 34.79
C ALA A 269 17.67 17.55 34.86
N LEU A 270 17.00 16.80 33.97
CA LEU A 270 17.19 15.36 33.81
C LEU A 270 18.63 15.02 33.43
N ARG A 271 19.24 15.76 32.49
CA ARG A 271 20.64 15.58 32.09
C ARG A 271 21.60 15.79 33.26
N LYS A 272 21.41 16.85 34.04
CA LYS A 272 22.21 17.16 35.23
C LYS A 272 22.07 16.07 36.29
N LEU A 273 20.83 15.66 36.60
CA LEU A 273 20.54 14.56 37.52
C LEU A 273 21.21 13.26 37.07
N ILE A 274 21.14 12.94 35.78
CA ILE A 274 21.79 11.75 35.24
C ILE A 274 23.31 11.85 35.43
N LYS A 275 23.92 12.99 35.06
CA LYS A 275 25.36 13.20 35.26
C LYS A 275 25.79 12.99 36.71
N GLU A 276 24.99 13.41 37.67
CA GLU A 276 25.23 13.14 39.09
C GLU A 276 25.06 11.66 39.44
N LYS A 277 23.99 11.01 38.98
CA LYS A 277 23.72 9.59 39.27
C LYS A 277 24.72 8.62 38.64
N VAL A 278 25.34 8.98 37.52
CA VAL A 278 26.34 8.14 36.84
C VAL A 278 27.78 8.50 37.21
N ARG A 279 27.98 9.53 38.04
CA ARG A 279 29.30 10.00 38.47
C ARG A 279 30.06 8.87 39.19
N GLY A 280 31.29 8.60 38.78
CA GLY A 280 32.10 7.48 39.30
C GLY A 280 31.71 6.10 38.74
N SER A 281 30.83 6.05 37.74
CA SER A 281 30.48 4.84 36.97
C SER A 281 30.60 5.09 35.47
N GLU A 282 31.34 6.11 35.05
CA GLU A 282 31.49 6.50 33.64
C GLU A 282 32.07 5.37 32.79
N ASP A 283 32.98 4.57 33.36
CA ASP A 283 33.60 3.42 32.67
C ASP A 283 32.59 2.30 32.33
N ARG A 284 31.43 2.27 32.99
CA ARG A 284 30.34 1.32 32.73
C ARG A 284 29.39 1.80 31.64
N LEU A 285 29.52 3.06 31.21
CA LEU A 285 28.64 3.67 30.23
C LEU A 285 29.23 3.55 28.82
N PRO A 286 28.39 3.22 27.83
CA PRO A 286 28.78 3.33 26.44
C PRO A 286 29.23 4.73 26.03
N ARG A 287 30.23 4.80 25.13
CA ARG A 287 30.81 6.06 24.65
C ARG A 287 29.77 7.01 24.04
N ASP A 288 28.85 6.47 23.25
CA ASP A 288 27.77 7.22 22.62
C ASP A 288 26.78 7.83 23.64
N ILE A 289 26.64 7.20 24.80
CA ILE A 289 25.83 7.73 25.92
C ILE A 289 26.58 8.84 26.66
N LEU A 290 27.88 8.66 26.89
CA LEU A 290 28.74 9.69 27.50
C LEU A 290 28.83 10.96 26.64
N GLU A 291 28.97 10.79 25.32
CA GLU A 291 28.97 11.91 24.38
C GLU A 291 27.64 12.65 24.39
N ALA A 292 26.51 11.91 24.35
CA ALA A 292 25.19 12.51 24.42
C ALA A 292 24.95 13.22 25.76
N LEU A 293 25.43 12.71 26.89
CA LEU A 293 25.32 13.40 28.19
C LEU A 293 26.17 14.69 28.25
N SER A 294 27.32 14.68 27.58
CA SER A 294 28.26 15.80 27.59
C SER A 294 27.72 17.02 26.82
N ASP A 295 27.09 16.78 25.67
CA ASP A 295 26.49 17.80 24.80
C ASP A 295 24.99 18.03 25.14
N PRO A 296 24.60 19.23 25.64
CA PRO A 296 23.21 19.54 25.95
C PRO A 296 22.24 19.39 24.77
N GLU A 297 22.64 19.79 23.56
CA GLU A 297 21.77 19.74 22.37
C GLU A 297 21.62 18.31 21.87
N ARG A 298 22.70 17.52 21.91
CA ARG A 298 22.63 16.10 21.61
C ARG A 298 21.75 15.34 22.62
N PHE A 299 21.90 15.62 23.92
CA PHE A 299 21.03 15.04 24.94
C PHE A 299 19.56 15.39 24.71
N ARG A 300 19.27 16.67 24.39
CA ARG A 300 17.91 17.15 24.14
C ARG A 300 17.20 16.35 23.03
N LYS A 301 17.92 15.98 21.97
CA LYS A 301 17.40 15.16 20.86
C LYS A 301 17.35 13.67 21.17
N GLU A 302 18.31 13.18 21.95
CA GLU A 302 18.50 11.76 22.22
C GLU A 302 18.03 11.31 23.62
N ALA A 303 17.29 12.15 24.35
CA ALA A 303 16.97 11.94 25.77
C ALA A 303 16.30 10.58 26.05
N TYR A 304 15.36 10.15 25.18
CA TYR A 304 14.70 8.84 25.31
C TYR A 304 15.70 7.67 25.15
N ARG A 305 16.63 7.79 24.20
CA ARG A 305 17.71 6.81 23.97
C ARG A 305 18.68 6.78 25.14
N VAL A 306 19.06 7.93 25.67
CA VAL A 306 20.01 8.01 26.79
C VAL A 306 19.42 7.51 28.10
N THR A 307 18.24 7.98 28.47
CA THR A 307 17.58 7.59 29.72
C THR A 307 17.18 6.13 29.70
N GLY A 308 16.68 5.64 28.57
CA GLY A 308 16.39 4.24 28.42
C GLY A 308 17.64 3.38 28.57
N ALA A 309 18.75 3.73 27.91
CA ALA A 309 20.04 3.05 28.01
C ALA A 309 20.49 2.87 29.45
N LEU A 310 20.41 3.94 30.23
CA LEU A 310 20.77 3.95 31.64
C LEU A 310 19.84 3.09 32.48
N ARG A 311 18.52 3.17 32.26
CA ARG A 311 17.53 2.34 32.96
C ARG A 311 17.77 0.84 32.76
N GLY A 312 18.07 0.40 31.53
CA GLY A 312 18.36 -1.01 31.30
C GLY A 312 19.77 -1.45 31.70
N LEU A 313 20.71 -0.52 31.86
CA LEU A 313 21.97 -0.77 32.59
C LEU A 313 21.78 -0.81 34.13
N GLY A 314 20.56 -0.64 34.62
CA GLY A 314 20.19 -0.73 36.03
C GLY A 314 20.30 0.58 36.80
N PHE A 315 20.57 1.70 36.14
CA PHE A 315 20.55 3.01 36.79
C PHE A 315 19.10 3.45 37.04
N ASP A 316 18.82 3.89 38.25
CA ASP A 316 17.54 4.51 38.59
C ASP A 316 17.50 5.95 38.05
N VAL A 317 17.19 6.12 36.77
CA VAL A 317 17.03 7.45 36.16
C VAL A 317 15.59 7.65 35.68
N PRO A 318 15.04 8.88 35.82
CA PRO A 318 13.71 9.17 35.29
C PRO A 318 13.69 9.01 33.77
N SER A 319 12.53 8.62 33.23
CA SER A 319 12.27 8.77 31.80
C SER A 319 11.92 10.23 31.50
N PRO A 320 12.25 10.77 30.32
CA PRO A 320 11.75 12.06 29.84
C PRO A 320 10.28 11.92 29.42
N SER A 321 9.45 11.33 30.28
CA SER A 321 8.07 10.97 29.99
C SER A 321 7.23 12.22 29.72
N ILE A 322 6.49 12.20 28.62
CA ILE A 322 5.51 13.23 28.32
C ILE A 322 4.18 12.80 28.93
N ASP A 323 3.70 13.52 29.95
CA ASP A 323 2.32 13.42 30.38
C ASP A 323 1.44 14.27 29.45
N ILE A 324 1.01 13.66 28.35
CA ILE A 324 0.08 14.30 27.41
C ILE A 324 -1.15 14.87 28.12
N THR A 325 -1.64 14.24 29.21
CA THR A 325 -2.84 14.71 29.91
C THR A 325 -2.62 16.02 30.66
N GLU A 326 -1.39 16.38 31.03
CA GLU A 326 -1.04 17.68 31.60
C GLU A 326 -1.16 18.81 30.57
N ILE A 327 -0.68 18.56 29.36
CA ILE A 327 -0.80 19.48 28.23
C ILE A 327 -2.28 19.62 27.83
N LEU A 328 -2.95 18.49 27.59
CA LEU A 328 -4.35 18.47 27.14
C LEU A 328 -5.33 19.06 28.16
N ALA A 329 -5.06 18.95 29.47
CA ALA A 329 -5.93 19.53 30.49
C ALA A 329 -6.08 21.05 30.37
N SER A 330 -5.12 21.74 29.76
CA SER A 330 -5.23 23.19 29.50
C SER A 330 -6.07 23.50 28.27
N TYR A 331 -6.13 22.60 27.28
CA TYR A 331 -6.85 22.82 26.01
C TYR A 331 -8.37 22.73 26.15
N VAL A 332 -8.91 22.31 27.30
CA VAL A 332 -10.35 22.38 27.55
C VAL A 332 -10.87 23.83 27.63
N GLU A 333 -9.98 24.78 27.88
CA GLU A 333 -10.28 26.21 27.92
C GLU A 333 -10.22 26.88 26.53
N ASP A 334 -9.89 26.14 25.46
CA ASP A 334 -9.90 26.69 24.11
C ASP A 334 -11.31 27.05 23.63
N ASP A 335 -11.43 28.10 22.81
CA ASP A 335 -12.69 28.42 22.13
C ASP A 335 -13.08 27.35 21.10
N GLY A 336 -12.09 26.62 20.57
CA GLY A 336 -12.26 25.58 19.57
C GLY A 336 -12.13 24.16 20.11
N VAL A 337 -12.10 23.20 19.18
CA VAL A 337 -11.92 21.77 19.46
C VAL A 337 -10.48 21.37 19.17
N THR A 338 -9.91 20.54 20.06
CA THR A 338 -8.65 19.83 19.86
C THR A 338 -8.93 18.38 19.46
N LEU A 339 -8.42 17.95 18.30
CA LEU A 339 -8.47 16.55 17.88
C LEU A 339 -7.16 15.85 18.24
N VAL A 340 -7.25 14.72 18.93
CA VAL A 340 -6.10 13.91 19.32
C VAL A 340 -6.13 12.59 18.55
N PHE A 341 -5.22 12.44 17.59
CA PHE A 341 -5.06 11.21 16.84
C PHE A 341 -4.14 10.23 17.55
N THR A 342 -4.57 8.98 17.63
CA THR A 342 -3.82 7.88 18.29
C THR A 342 -3.58 6.73 17.32
N ARG A 343 -2.61 5.85 17.61
CA ARG A 343 -2.34 4.68 16.76
C ARG A 343 -3.40 3.57 16.85
N SER A 344 -4.16 3.51 17.95
CA SER A 344 -5.17 2.48 18.17
C SER A 344 -6.35 2.97 18.99
N ILE A 345 -7.48 2.26 18.86
CA ILE A 345 -8.68 2.45 19.68
C ILE A 345 -8.34 2.34 21.16
N ALA A 346 -7.54 1.32 21.52
CA ALA A 346 -7.06 1.09 22.86
C ALA A 346 -6.42 2.33 23.51
N VAL A 347 -5.54 2.99 22.75
CA VAL A 347 -4.82 4.17 23.22
C VAL A 347 -5.75 5.39 23.31
N ALA A 348 -6.69 5.54 22.37
CA ALA A 348 -7.68 6.63 22.40
C ALA A 348 -8.53 6.58 23.67
N GLU A 349 -9.14 5.42 23.95
CA GLU A 349 -10.00 5.23 25.12
C GLU A 349 -9.24 5.44 26.44
N ARG A 350 -8.03 4.87 26.54
CA ARG A 350 -7.17 5.05 27.71
C ARG A 350 -6.85 6.52 28.00
N LEU A 351 -6.43 7.27 26.98
CA LEU A 351 -6.05 8.67 27.15
C LEU A 351 -7.26 9.55 27.45
N ALA A 352 -8.40 9.28 26.81
CA ALA A 352 -9.66 9.95 27.11
C ALA A 352 -10.06 9.74 28.58
N ARG A 353 -10.04 8.50 29.07
CA ARG A 353 -10.35 8.18 30.47
C ARG A 353 -9.43 8.89 31.45
N ARG A 354 -8.11 8.78 31.25
CA ARG A 354 -7.11 9.41 32.12
C ARG A 354 -7.27 10.94 32.17
N LEU A 355 -7.61 11.56 31.04
CA LEU A 355 -7.86 13.00 30.99
C LEU A 355 -9.17 13.38 31.69
N ARG A 356 -10.25 12.59 31.52
CA ARG A 356 -11.52 12.79 32.24
C ARG A 356 -11.33 12.73 33.76
N GLU A 357 -10.62 11.72 34.25
CA GLU A 357 -10.30 11.57 35.68
C GLU A 357 -9.55 12.79 36.22
N LYS A 358 -8.58 13.31 35.46
CA LYS A 358 -7.79 14.50 35.82
C LYS A 358 -8.61 15.78 35.84
N LEU A 359 -9.63 15.88 34.98
CA LEU A 359 -10.46 17.07 34.82
C LEU A 359 -11.62 17.15 35.84
N GLY A 360 -11.97 16.06 36.50
CA GLY A 360 -13.08 16.03 37.48
C GLY A 360 -14.38 16.51 36.86
N ASP A 361 -14.92 17.63 37.37
CA ASP A 361 -16.18 18.24 36.92
C ASP A 361 -16.20 18.59 35.42
N LYS A 362 -15.03 18.74 34.78
CA LYS A 362 -14.89 19.03 33.35
C LYS A 362 -14.76 17.77 32.46
N ALA A 363 -14.98 16.58 33.01
CA ALA A 363 -14.83 15.32 32.28
C ALA A 363 -15.71 15.21 31.03
N GLU A 364 -16.91 15.81 31.04
CA GLU A 364 -17.84 15.80 29.91
C GLU A 364 -17.30 16.52 28.65
N LEU A 365 -16.28 17.38 28.80
CA LEU A 365 -15.63 18.08 27.69
C LEU A 365 -14.72 17.16 26.85
N VAL A 366 -14.56 15.89 27.24
CA VAL A 366 -13.64 14.93 26.61
C VAL A 366 -14.39 13.72 26.07
N ALA A 367 -14.15 13.38 24.81
CA ALA A 367 -14.76 12.23 24.14
C ALA A 367 -13.74 11.32 23.44
N ALA A 368 -14.10 10.06 23.24
CA ALA A 368 -13.45 9.15 22.31
C ALA A 368 -14.36 8.91 21.10
N HIS A 369 -13.79 8.67 19.93
CA HIS A 369 -14.54 8.51 18.69
C HIS A 369 -13.85 7.49 17.76
N HIS A 370 -14.49 6.35 17.53
CA HIS A 370 -14.03 5.29 16.62
C HIS A 370 -15.18 4.38 16.14
N HIS A 371 -14.89 3.45 15.22
CA HIS A 371 -15.93 2.63 14.59
C HIS A 371 -16.64 1.66 15.54
N LEU A 372 -15.97 1.22 16.62
CA LEU A 372 -16.60 0.43 17.69
C LEU A 372 -17.52 1.27 18.62
N VAL A 373 -17.50 2.60 18.56
CA VAL A 373 -18.46 3.44 19.30
C VAL A 373 -19.80 3.42 18.56
N PRO A 374 -20.93 3.16 19.24
CA PRO A 374 -22.25 3.15 18.64
C PRO A 374 -22.53 4.42 17.82
N ARG A 375 -23.23 4.26 16.68
CA ARG A 375 -23.54 5.38 15.75
C ARG A 375 -24.25 6.56 16.44
N GLU A 376 -25.17 6.28 17.36
CA GLU A 376 -25.92 7.31 18.08
C GLU A 376 -25.01 8.10 19.03
N GLU A 377 -24.10 7.42 19.72
CA GLU A 377 -23.12 8.06 20.60
C GLU A 377 -22.11 8.91 19.82
N ARG A 378 -21.60 8.40 18.68
CA ARG A 378 -20.75 9.19 17.78
C ARG A 378 -21.42 10.49 17.35
N ARG A 379 -22.68 10.43 16.93
CA ARG A 379 -23.47 11.62 16.57
C ARG A 379 -23.64 12.58 17.76
N ARG A 380 -23.84 12.06 18.97
CA ARG A 380 -23.94 12.88 20.18
C ARG A 380 -22.63 13.63 20.44
N VAL A 381 -21.48 12.95 20.29
CA VAL A 381 -20.14 13.54 20.44
C VAL A 381 -19.89 14.61 19.37
N GLU A 382 -20.18 14.30 18.10
CA GLU A 382 -20.04 15.23 16.98
C GLU A 382 -20.87 16.51 17.21
N GLU A 383 -22.14 16.39 17.60
CA GLU A 383 -23.01 17.53 17.89
C GLU A 383 -22.56 18.30 19.13
N ALA A 384 -22.15 17.61 20.20
CA ALA A 384 -21.62 18.26 21.39
C ALA A 384 -20.35 19.06 21.08
N ALA A 385 -19.49 18.57 20.18
CA ALA A 385 -18.30 19.29 19.74
C ALA A 385 -18.66 20.54 18.92
N ARG A 386 -19.63 20.46 17.99
CA ARG A 386 -20.14 21.62 17.25
C ARG A 386 -20.69 22.72 18.17
N GLN A 387 -21.33 22.31 19.27
CA GLN A 387 -21.90 23.22 20.27
C GLN A 387 -20.87 23.67 21.32
N GLY A 388 -19.62 23.24 21.23
CA GLY A 388 -18.57 23.57 22.20
C GLY A 388 -18.71 22.89 23.57
N ARG A 389 -19.62 21.92 23.71
CA ARG A 389 -19.78 21.07 24.90
C ARG A 389 -18.76 19.94 24.98
N VAL A 390 -18.09 19.62 23.88
CA VAL A 390 -16.90 18.75 23.85
C VAL A 390 -15.76 19.56 23.25
N LYS A 391 -14.62 19.57 23.94
CA LYS A 391 -13.43 20.37 23.59
C LYS A 391 -12.28 19.51 23.10
N ILE A 392 -12.21 18.25 23.54
CA ILE A 392 -11.12 17.34 23.19
C ILE A 392 -11.70 16.01 22.73
N ILE A 393 -11.30 15.56 21.55
CA ILE A 393 -11.76 14.26 21.01
C ILE A 393 -10.57 13.39 20.62
N PHE A 394 -10.51 12.20 21.21
CA PHE A 394 -9.54 11.17 20.85
C PHE A 394 -10.11 10.29 19.73
N SER A 395 -9.35 10.10 18.65
CA SER A 395 -9.77 9.25 17.54
C SER A 395 -8.56 8.58 16.87
N PRO A 396 -8.55 7.27 16.63
CA PRO A 396 -7.46 6.64 15.90
C PRO A 396 -7.45 7.03 14.42
N ARG A 397 -8.60 6.91 13.74
CA ARG A 397 -8.73 7.20 12.29
C ARG A 397 -10.05 7.85 11.89
N THR A 398 -11.14 7.58 12.60
CA THR A 398 -12.49 7.95 12.12
C THR A 398 -12.71 9.45 11.93
N LEU A 399 -12.09 10.30 12.76
CA LEU A 399 -12.16 11.76 12.63
C LEU A 399 -11.11 12.35 11.69
N ALA A 400 -10.25 11.53 11.08
CA ALA A 400 -9.40 11.99 9.98
C ALA A 400 -10.23 12.23 8.70
N GLN A 401 -11.52 11.87 8.72
CA GLN A 401 -12.48 11.91 7.62
C GLN A 401 -13.43 13.11 7.68
N GLY A 402 -14.02 13.46 6.53
CA GLY A 402 -14.81 14.67 6.19
C GLY A 402 -15.89 15.20 7.15
N VAL A 403 -16.11 14.57 8.31
CA VAL A 403 -17.09 14.93 9.34
C VAL A 403 -16.86 16.36 9.84
N ASP A 404 -17.96 17.10 10.02
CA ASP A 404 -17.96 18.44 10.60
C ASP A 404 -18.10 18.36 12.12
N ILE A 405 -17.00 18.63 12.81
CA ILE A 405 -16.88 18.62 14.27
C ILE A 405 -16.92 20.07 14.81
N GLY A 406 -17.16 21.06 13.94
CA GLY A 406 -17.10 22.47 14.29
C GLY A 406 -15.70 23.08 14.11
N THR A 407 -15.36 24.05 14.96
CA THR A 407 -14.13 24.85 14.82
C THR A 407 -12.94 24.12 15.43
N VAL A 408 -12.26 23.29 14.64
CA VAL A 408 -11.02 22.62 15.07
C VAL A 408 -9.85 23.59 14.96
N VAL A 409 -9.21 23.90 16.09
CA VAL A 409 -8.07 24.83 16.18
C VAL A 409 -6.74 24.10 16.32
N ARG A 410 -6.76 22.86 16.82
CA ARG A 410 -5.55 22.07 17.09
C ARG A 410 -5.73 20.61 16.71
N VAL A 411 -4.65 20.05 16.16
CA VAL A 411 -4.50 18.60 15.96
C VAL A 411 -3.28 18.13 16.74
N VAL A 412 -3.46 17.09 17.54
CA VAL A 412 -2.40 16.43 18.30
C VAL A 412 -2.17 15.05 17.71
N HIS A 413 -0.95 14.74 17.27
CA HIS A 413 -0.55 13.41 16.85
C HIS A 413 0.14 12.72 18.02
N TYR A 414 -0.57 11.80 18.67
CA TYR A 414 0.03 10.90 19.66
C TYR A 414 0.54 9.64 18.95
N GLY A 415 1.77 9.77 18.47
CA GLY A 415 2.38 8.92 17.44
C GLY A 415 2.00 9.36 16.03
N LEU A 416 2.94 9.22 15.10
CA LEU A 416 2.71 9.55 13.70
C LEU A 416 1.91 8.42 13.02
N PRO A 417 1.12 8.75 11.98
CA PRO A 417 0.61 7.73 11.07
C PRO A 417 1.76 7.15 10.23
N GLU A 418 1.54 5.97 9.66
CA GLU A 418 2.54 5.29 8.83
C GLU A 418 2.63 5.94 7.43
N ASP A 419 1.50 6.50 6.96
CA ASP A 419 1.36 7.16 5.66
C ASP A 419 1.32 8.69 5.77
N VAL A 420 1.95 9.34 4.79
CA VAL A 420 1.95 10.81 4.68
C VAL A 420 0.55 11.31 4.30
N ARG A 421 -0.17 10.57 3.44
CA ARG A 421 -1.58 10.88 3.13
C ARG A 421 -2.43 10.96 4.39
N GLU A 422 -2.32 9.98 5.29
CA GLU A 422 -3.09 9.97 6.53
C GLU A 422 -2.73 11.17 7.41
N PHE A 423 -1.44 11.53 7.49
CA PHE A 423 -0.99 12.74 8.19
C PHE A 423 -1.68 14.00 7.64
N LEU A 424 -1.65 14.21 6.32
CA LEU A 424 -2.27 15.38 5.69
C LEU A 424 -3.80 15.39 5.83
N GLN A 425 -4.45 14.23 5.84
CA GLN A 425 -5.89 14.13 6.06
C GLN A 425 -6.28 14.52 7.50
N ARG A 426 -5.47 14.12 8.49
CA ARG A 426 -5.61 14.54 9.90
C ARG A 426 -5.39 16.06 10.03
N GLU A 427 -4.34 16.60 9.42
CA GLU A 427 -4.04 18.04 9.44
C GLU A 427 -5.11 18.87 8.72
N GLY A 428 -5.72 18.35 7.65
CA GLY A 428 -6.82 18.98 6.93
C GLY A 428 -8.12 19.14 7.74
N ARG A 429 -8.15 18.75 9.02
CA ARG A 429 -9.30 18.92 9.92
C ARG A 429 -9.39 20.29 10.56
N LYS A 430 -8.27 20.99 10.72
CA LYS A 430 -8.23 22.30 11.40
C LYS A 430 -8.17 23.46 10.40
N GLY A 431 -8.40 24.68 10.91
CA GLY A 431 -8.10 25.92 10.15
C GLY A 431 -9.06 26.21 9.00
N ARG A 432 -10.28 25.68 9.04
CA ARG A 432 -11.26 25.78 7.95
C ARG A 432 -12.04 27.10 7.93
N ARG A 433 -11.77 28.02 8.85
CA ARG A 433 -12.52 29.28 8.97
C ARG A 433 -11.58 30.49 9.06
N PRO A 434 -11.93 31.63 8.41
CA PRO A 434 -11.04 32.81 8.36
C PRO A 434 -10.90 33.56 9.68
N ASP A 435 -11.84 33.38 10.60
CA ASP A 435 -11.84 33.99 11.93
C ASP A 435 -10.86 33.32 12.90
N ILE A 436 -10.29 32.17 12.53
CA ILE A 436 -9.25 31.49 13.32
C ILE A 436 -7.92 32.21 13.06
N PRO A 437 -7.25 32.77 14.10
CA PRO A 437 -6.02 33.53 13.90
C PRO A 437 -4.84 32.64 13.48
N PHE A 438 -4.72 31.47 14.10
CA PHE A 438 -3.74 30.43 13.79
C PHE A 438 -4.26 29.06 14.23
N THR A 439 -3.67 28.00 13.70
CA THR A 439 -3.88 26.63 14.15
C THR A 439 -2.60 26.02 14.68
N GLU A 440 -2.72 24.90 15.40
CA GLU A 440 -1.55 24.23 15.95
C GLU A 440 -1.51 22.73 15.61
N THR A 441 -0.32 22.21 15.31
CA THR A 441 0.01 20.78 15.27
C THR A 441 0.88 20.47 16.48
N VAL A 442 0.52 19.47 17.28
CA VAL A 442 1.38 19.01 18.39
C VAL A 442 1.71 17.54 18.18
N ILE A 443 2.98 17.22 17.94
CA ILE A 443 3.46 15.87 17.69
C ILE A 443 4.12 15.36 18.97
N ILE A 444 3.62 14.23 19.46
CA ILE A 444 4.11 13.55 20.66
C ILE A 444 4.55 12.14 20.24
N PRO A 445 5.85 11.80 20.32
CA PRO A 445 6.34 10.46 19.98
C PRO A 445 5.70 9.42 20.90
N ALA A 446 5.07 8.40 20.31
CA ALA A 446 4.42 7.33 21.08
C ALA A 446 5.05 5.95 20.82
N GLY A 447 5.28 5.61 19.54
CA GLY A 447 5.84 4.32 19.11
C GLY A 447 7.35 4.35 18.90
N PHE A 448 7.91 3.16 18.67
CA PHE A 448 9.33 2.97 18.43
C PHE A 448 9.84 3.74 17.20
N TRP A 449 9.20 3.55 16.04
CA TRP A 449 9.61 4.23 14.81
C TRP A 449 9.43 5.77 14.90
N ASP A 450 8.43 6.28 15.64
CA ASP A 450 8.26 7.72 15.88
C ASP A 450 9.48 8.28 16.60
N ARG A 451 9.97 7.56 17.63
CA ARG A 451 11.16 7.94 18.40
C ARG A 451 12.42 7.83 17.55
N GLU A 452 12.53 6.81 16.70
CA GLU A 452 13.64 6.65 15.75
C GLU A 452 13.68 7.79 14.71
N LEU A 453 12.51 8.17 14.18
CA LEU A 453 12.39 9.28 13.23
C LEU A 453 12.73 10.61 13.91
N LEU A 454 12.08 10.91 15.04
CA LEU A 454 12.21 12.20 15.71
C LEU A 454 13.54 12.37 16.45
N GLY A 455 14.17 11.26 16.86
CA GLY A 455 15.53 11.25 17.42
C GLY A 455 16.60 11.67 16.41
N LYS A 456 16.31 11.56 15.10
CA LYS A 456 17.17 12.10 14.02
C LYS A 456 16.97 13.60 13.80
N GLY A 457 16.05 14.23 14.53
CA GLY A 457 15.76 15.66 14.49
C GLY A 457 14.67 16.05 13.50
N VAL A 458 14.37 17.36 13.45
CA VAL A 458 13.29 17.95 12.64
C VAL A 458 13.47 17.67 11.14
N ASP A 459 14.71 17.57 10.66
CA ASP A 459 14.99 17.36 9.24
C ASP A 459 14.53 15.99 8.74
N ALA A 460 14.58 14.95 9.58
CA ALA A 460 14.03 13.64 9.23
C ALA A 460 12.50 13.67 9.13
N LEU A 461 11.83 14.43 10.01
CA LEU A 461 10.39 14.66 9.91
C LEU A 461 10.04 15.45 8.65
N ARG A 462 10.82 16.49 8.31
CA ARG A 462 10.64 17.25 7.06
C ARG A 462 10.84 16.36 5.84
N GLU A 463 11.87 15.51 5.85
CA GLU A 463 12.12 14.54 4.79
C GLU A 463 10.92 13.59 4.64
N TRP A 464 10.39 13.05 5.74
CA TRP A 464 9.21 12.18 5.72
C TRP A 464 7.97 12.91 5.19
N LEU A 465 7.68 14.13 5.65
CA LEU A 465 6.58 14.95 5.15
C LEU A 465 6.73 15.33 3.68
N SER A 466 7.96 15.39 3.17
CA SER A 466 8.27 15.68 1.77
C SER A 466 8.19 14.45 0.85
N MET A 467 7.99 13.24 1.40
CA MET A 467 7.82 12.04 0.59
C MET A 467 6.63 12.21 -0.36
N PRO A 468 6.69 11.63 -1.57
CA PRO A 468 5.56 11.69 -2.49
C PRO A 468 4.33 11.06 -1.83
N LEU A 469 3.15 11.65 -2.04
CA LEU A 469 1.91 11.05 -1.58
C LEU A 469 1.74 9.66 -2.17
N GLU A 470 1.20 8.76 -1.37
CA GLU A 470 0.83 7.42 -1.81
C GLU A 470 -0.08 7.56 -3.05
N ARG A 471 0.07 6.67 -4.04
CA ARG A 471 -0.77 6.66 -5.23
C ARG A 471 -2.09 5.94 -4.95
N VAL A 472 -3.16 6.35 -5.61
CA VAL A 472 -4.38 5.53 -5.65
C VAL A 472 -4.21 4.56 -6.80
N ILE A 473 -4.17 3.27 -6.50
CA ILE A 473 -3.95 2.24 -7.51
C ILE A 473 -5.25 2.02 -8.28
N VAL A 474 -5.33 2.65 -9.45
CA VAL A 474 -6.42 2.43 -10.41
C VAL A 474 -5.88 1.47 -11.45
N ASN A 475 -6.31 0.22 -11.39
CA ASN A 475 -5.88 -0.82 -12.31
C ASN A 475 -7.03 -1.25 -13.24
N PRO A 476 -7.05 -0.79 -14.50
CA PRO A 476 -8.07 -1.18 -15.48
C PRO A 476 -8.06 -2.69 -15.79
N ASP A 477 -6.95 -3.36 -15.50
CA ASP A 477 -6.71 -4.76 -15.81
C ASP A 477 -6.93 -5.66 -14.58
N ASN A 478 -7.50 -5.11 -13.51
CA ASN A 478 -7.71 -5.81 -12.25
C ASN A 478 -8.69 -6.98 -12.40
N LEU A 479 -8.21 -8.20 -12.19
CA LEU A 479 -8.94 -9.45 -12.26
C LEU A 479 -9.99 -9.58 -11.15
N TYR A 480 -9.88 -8.84 -10.04
CA TYR A 480 -10.96 -8.74 -9.05
C TYR A 480 -12.17 -7.99 -9.61
N ALA A 481 -11.93 -6.88 -10.34
CA ALA A 481 -12.97 -6.16 -11.05
C ALA A 481 -13.59 -7.06 -12.14
N SER A 482 -12.75 -7.73 -12.94
CA SER A 482 -13.19 -8.69 -13.97
C SER A 482 -13.93 -9.89 -13.40
N LEU A 483 -13.58 -10.36 -12.20
CA LEU A 483 -14.32 -11.42 -11.50
C LEU A 483 -15.75 -10.96 -11.25
N PHE A 484 -15.94 -9.73 -10.75
CA PHE A 484 -17.27 -9.19 -10.50
C PHE A 484 -18.07 -8.96 -11.79
N THR A 485 -17.49 -8.33 -12.82
CA THR A 485 -18.19 -8.11 -14.10
C THR A 485 -18.52 -9.41 -14.81
N GLY A 486 -17.59 -10.37 -14.82
CA GLY A 486 -17.80 -11.70 -15.38
C GLY A 486 -18.91 -12.46 -14.67
N MET A 487 -18.92 -12.49 -13.33
CA MET A 487 -20.02 -13.09 -12.58
C MET A 487 -21.35 -12.41 -12.84
N TRP A 488 -21.37 -11.07 -12.95
CA TRP A 488 -22.58 -10.33 -13.28
C TRP A 488 -23.14 -10.74 -14.65
N LYS A 489 -22.28 -10.86 -15.68
CA LYS A 489 -22.66 -11.34 -17.01
C LYS A 489 -23.19 -12.78 -16.96
N LEU A 490 -22.55 -13.66 -16.20
CA LEU A 490 -23.03 -15.04 -15.99
C LEU A 490 -24.43 -15.06 -15.34
N ARG A 491 -24.68 -14.24 -14.32
CA ARG A 491 -26.00 -14.14 -13.66
C ARG A 491 -27.09 -13.62 -14.62
N ARG A 492 -26.71 -12.80 -15.61
CA ARG A 492 -27.57 -12.34 -16.71
C ARG A 492 -27.62 -13.29 -17.91
N ARG A 493 -26.94 -14.43 -17.86
CA ARG A 493 -26.83 -15.42 -18.94
C ARG A 493 -26.19 -14.85 -20.22
N LEU A 494 -25.25 -13.92 -20.07
CA LEU A 494 -24.50 -13.29 -21.15
C LEU A 494 -23.15 -13.99 -21.37
N TYR A 495 -23.16 -15.31 -21.54
CA TYR A 495 -21.95 -16.14 -21.61
C TYR A 495 -21.00 -15.72 -22.75
N ASP A 496 -21.56 -15.42 -23.93
CA ASP A 496 -20.80 -15.04 -25.13
C ASP A 496 -20.14 -13.66 -25.03
N HIS A 497 -20.47 -12.88 -24.01
CA HIS A 497 -19.96 -11.52 -23.80
C HIS A 497 -18.81 -11.49 -22.79
N LEU A 498 -18.34 -12.65 -22.33
CA LEU A 498 -17.19 -12.75 -21.43
C LEU A 498 -15.91 -12.46 -22.21
N ASP A 499 -15.14 -11.46 -21.75
CA ASP A 499 -13.80 -11.22 -22.27
C ASP A 499 -12.77 -12.19 -21.66
N GLU A 500 -11.56 -12.23 -22.22
CA GLU A 500 -10.51 -13.15 -21.77
C GLU A 500 -10.10 -12.93 -20.30
N ARG A 501 -10.13 -11.69 -19.81
CA ARG A 501 -9.75 -11.39 -18.42
C ARG A 501 -10.83 -11.85 -17.45
N GLU A 502 -12.09 -11.67 -17.81
CA GLU A 502 -13.22 -12.20 -17.05
C GLU A 502 -13.15 -13.72 -17.00
N LYS A 503 -12.84 -14.40 -18.12
CA LYS A 503 -12.62 -15.85 -18.14
C LYS A 503 -11.48 -16.27 -17.21
N THR A 504 -10.32 -15.61 -17.28
CA THR A 504 -9.18 -15.86 -16.38
C THR A 504 -9.58 -15.71 -14.90
N ALA A 505 -10.25 -14.62 -14.56
CA ALA A 505 -10.69 -14.35 -13.19
C ALA A 505 -11.72 -15.38 -12.70
N LEU A 506 -12.69 -15.76 -13.54
CA LEU A 506 -13.71 -16.76 -13.22
C LEU A 506 -13.10 -18.16 -13.05
N LYS A 507 -12.08 -18.52 -13.85
CA LYS A 507 -11.31 -19.76 -13.69
C LYS A 507 -10.54 -19.78 -12.37
N ALA A 508 -9.82 -18.69 -12.05
CA ALA A 508 -9.12 -18.54 -10.78
C ALA A 508 -10.07 -18.66 -9.57
N ALA A 509 -11.33 -18.23 -9.73
CA ALA A 509 -12.35 -18.37 -8.71
C ALA A 509 -12.97 -19.78 -8.58
N GLY A 510 -12.69 -20.67 -9.54
CA GLY A 510 -13.33 -21.98 -9.70
C GLY A 510 -14.77 -21.89 -10.17
N VAL A 511 -15.19 -20.73 -10.70
CA VAL A 511 -16.54 -20.48 -11.23
C VAL A 511 -16.66 -21.01 -12.65
N LEU A 512 -15.59 -20.93 -13.44
CA LEU A 512 -15.52 -21.44 -14.80
C LEU A 512 -14.49 -22.58 -14.85
N GLY A 513 -14.85 -23.73 -15.40
CA GLY A 513 -13.93 -24.84 -15.65
C GLY A 513 -13.06 -24.61 -16.89
N ASP A 514 -12.02 -25.42 -17.05
CA ASP A 514 -11.18 -25.39 -18.25
C ASP A 514 -11.93 -25.88 -19.50
N ASP A 515 -12.96 -26.69 -19.30
CA ASP A 515 -13.93 -27.13 -20.31
C ASP A 515 -14.98 -26.06 -20.66
N GLY A 516 -14.89 -24.86 -20.07
CA GLY A 516 -15.84 -23.77 -20.28
C GLY A 516 -17.16 -23.91 -19.54
N ARG A 517 -17.35 -24.94 -18.71
CA ARG A 517 -18.59 -25.13 -17.94
C ARG A 517 -18.61 -24.25 -16.69
N VAL A 518 -19.77 -23.68 -16.38
CA VAL A 518 -19.97 -22.84 -15.19
C VAL A 518 -20.36 -23.69 -13.98
N ASN A 519 -19.62 -23.57 -12.89
CA ASN A 519 -19.95 -24.13 -11.60
C ASN A 519 -20.95 -23.21 -10.87
N GLU A 520 -22.24 -23.46 -11.05
CA GLU A 520 -23.33 -22.67 -10.46
C GLU A 520 -23.27 -22.59 -8.93
N ARG A 521 -22.83 -23.67 -8.26
CA ARG A 521 -22.66 -23.66 -6.80
C ARG A 521 -21.56 -22.69 -6.38
N ARG A 522 -20.44 -22.68 -7.10
CA ARG A 522 -19.32 -21.75 -6.85
C ARG A 522 -19.70 -20.33 -7.21
N LEU A 523 -20.35 -20.10 -8.35
CA LEU A 523 -20.87 -18.79 -8.76
C LEU A 523 -21.73 -18.19 -7.65
N LYS A 524 -22.75 -18.93 -7.18
CA LYS A 524 -23.62 -18.48 -6.10
C LYS A 524 -22.82 -18.18 -4.81
N TRP A 525 -21.93 -19.08 -4.42
CA TRP A 525 -21.15 -18.96 -3.19
C TRP A 525 -20.24 -17.72 -3.17
N VAL A 526 -19.53 -17.45 -4.29
CA VAL A 526 -18.65 -16.28 -4.44
C VAL A 526 -19.50 -15.02 -4.54
N TRP A 527 -20.55 -15.05 -5.36
CA TRP A 527 -21.46 -13.92 -5.53
C TRP A 527 -22.06 -13.45 -4.21
N GLU A 528 -22.49 -14.35 -3.33
CA GLU A 528 -23.06 -13.98 -2.03
C GLU A 528 -22.03 -13.40 -1.05
N ARG A 529 -20.75 -13.77 -1.17
CA ARG A 529 -19.67 -13.37 -0.25
C ARG A 529 -18.86 -12.16 -0.70
N LEU A 530 -18.86 -11.85 -2.00
CA LEU A 530 -18.21 -10.64 -2.52
C LEU A 530 -18.96 -9.40 -2.02
N ASN A 531 -18.27 -8.62 -1.19
CA ASN A 531 -18.76 -7.41 -0.55
C ASN A 531 -17.76 -6.27 -0.78
N PHE A 532 -18.25 -5.03 -0.65
CA PHE A 532 -17.44 -3.84 -0.92
C PHE A 532 -16.39 -3.57 0.17
N TYR A 533 -16.77 -3.74 1.44
CA TYR A 533 -15.86 -3.69 2.57
C TYR A 533 -15.54 -5.11 3.04
N GLU A 534 -14.43 -5.30 3.78
CA GLU A 534 -14.06 -6.60 4.38
C GLU A 534 -15.09 -7.06 5.44
N PHE A 535 -15.91 -6.13 5.92
CA PHE A 535 -17.13 -6.38 6.66
C PHE A 535 -18.17 -7.04 5.75
N GLY A 536 -18.50 -8.31 5.98
CA GLY A 536 -19.68 -8.96 5.40
C GLY A 536 -20.61 -9.52 6.48
N PRO A 537 -21.94 -9.65 6.28
CA PRO A 537 -22.86 -9.16 5.24
C PRO A 537 -23.87 -8.14 5.86
N PRO A 538 -25.08 -7.82 5.30
CA PRO A 538 -26.02 -6.84 5.86
C PRO A 538 -26.50 -7.05 7.32
N TYR A 539 -26.09 -8.13 7.99
CA TYR A 539 -26.53 -8.52 9.34
C TYR A 539 -25.41 -8.95 10.30
N GLY A 540 -24.13 -8.97 9.85
CA GLY A 540 -22.94 -9.36 10.62
C GLY A 540 -23.01 -10.69 11.39
N ILE A 541 -21.99 -10.96 12.21
CA ILE A 541 -21.99 -11.94 13.30
C ILE A 541 -22.43 -11.19 14.55
N LYS A 542 -23.46 -11.71 15.23
CA LYS A 542 -24.03 -11.04 16.41
C LYS A 542 -23.03 -10.97 17.55
N ARG A 543 -23.21 -10.00 18.44
CA ARG A 543 -22.38 -9.83 19.63
C ARG A 543 -23.26 -9.59 20.83
N TYR A 544 -22.85 -10.11 21.99
CA TYR A 544 -23.59 -9.94 23.24
C TYR A 544 -22.60 -9.67 24.38
N LEU A 545 -22.86 -8.59 25.12
CA LEU A 545 -22.25 -8.35 26.42
C LEU A 545 -23.10 -9.04 27.49
N VAL A 546 -22.50 -9.95 28.25
CA VAL A 546 -23.17 -10.73 29.28
C VAL A 546 -22.69 -10.27 30.64
N HIS A 547 -23.62 -9.75 31.45
CA HIS A 547 -23.35 -9.30 32.82
C HIS A 547 -23.39 -10.47 33.81
N ARG A 548 -22.81 -10.27 35.00
CA ARG A 548 -22.75 -11.28 36.07
C ARG A 548 -24.13 -11.77 36.53
N ASP A 549 -25.16 -10.95 36.38
CA ASP A 549 -26.56 -11.27 36.69
C ASP A 549 -27.26 -12.07 35.58
N GLY A 550 -26.57 -12.37 34.47
CA GLY A 550 -27.10 -13.09 33.31
C GLY A 550 -27.81 -12.21 32.29
N ARG A 551 -27.90 -10.89 32.51
CA ARG A 551 -28.44 -9.94 31.52
C ARG A 551 -27.56 -9.94 30.27
N MET A 552 -28.19 -10.09 29.11
CA MET A 552 -27.52 -10.00 27.82
C MET A 552 -27.88 -8.70 27.11
N GLU A 553 -26.87 -7.90 26.82
CA GLU A 553 -26.99 -6.68 26.06
C GLU A 553 -26.49 -6.92 24.63
N PRO A 554 -27.31 -6.70 23.59
CA PRO A 554 -26.86 -6.86 22.20
C PRO A 554 -25.90 -5.74 21.81
N LEU A 555 -24.75 -6.10 21.25
CA LEU A 555 -23.76 -5.17 20.69
C LEU A 555 -23.87 -5.09 19.16
N GLU A 556 -23.20 -4.11 18.55
CA GLU A 556 -23.15 -3.95 17.09
C GLU A 556 -22.53 -5.20 16.43
N PRO A 557 -23.19 -5.82 15.43
CA PRO A 557 -22.65 -7.01 14.75
C PRO A 557 -21.34 -6.72 14.01
N ILE A 558 -20.49 -7.75 13.88
CA ILE A 558 -19.16 -7.65 13.24
C ILE A 558 -19.07 -8.42 11.92
N GLY A 559 -18.05 -8.13 11.11
CA GLY A 559 -17.76 -8.89 9.90
C GLY A 559 -17.14 -10.27 10.15
N PHE A 560 -17.08 -11.09 9.11
CA PHE A 560 -16.31 -12.34 9.15
C PHE A 560 -14.79 -12.12 9.32
N CYS A 561 -14.25 -11.03 8.74
CA CYS A 561 -12.84 -10.67 8.92
C CYS A 561 -12.57 -10.26 10.37
N ASP A 562 -13.42 -9.40 10.95
CA ASP A 562 -13.32 -8.99 12.36
C ASP A 562 -13.38 -10.17 13.33
N LEU A 563 -14.24 -11.16 13.06
CA LEU A 563 -14.25 -12.39 13.86
C LEU A 563 -12.84 -12.99 13.89
N VAL A 564 -12.24 -13.19 12.72
CA VAL A 564 -10.91 -13.80 12.56
C VAL A 564 -9.79 -12.95 13.17
N GLU A 565 -9.83 -11.63 13.03
CA GLU A 565 -8.71 -10.74 13.37
C GLU A 565 -8.82 -10.09 14.75
N HIS A 566 -10.03 -9.98 15.31
CA HIS A 566 -10.27 -9.15 16.49
C HIS A 566 -11.13 -9.82 17.57
N PHE A 567 -12.03 -10.73 17.23
CA PHE A 567 -12.99 -11.30 18.18
C PHE A 567 -12.81 -12.79 18.39
N GLN A 568 -11.66 -13.19 18.92
CA GLN A 568 -11.35 -14.56 19.31
C GLN A 568 -11.39 -14.72 20.84
N GLN A 569 -11.50 -15.95 21.38
CA GLN A 569 -11.51 -16.14 22.83
C GLN A 569 -10.23 -15.56 23.48
N GLY A 570 -10.40 -14.70 24.48
CA GLY A 570 -9.32 -13.96 25.13
C GLY A 570 -8.95 -12.63 24.46
N CYS A 571 -9.58 -12.27 23.34
CA CYS A 571 -9.47 -10.91 22.82
C CYS A 571 -10.16 -9.91 23.76
N ILE A 572 -9.50 -8.79 23.99
CA ILE A 572 -9.95 -7.69 24.84
C ILE A 572 -10.64 -6.65 23.94
N ASP A 573 -11.93 -6.42 24.16
CA ASP A 573 -12.66 -5.31 23.54
C ASP A 573 -12.67 -4.10 24.48
N LEU A 574 -11.75 -3.17 24.23
CA LEU A 574 -11.62 -1.96 25.03
C LEU A 574 -12.77 -0.96 24.83
N ALA A 575 -13.51 -1.04 23.72
CA ALA A 575 -14.64 -0.13 23.47
C ALA A 575 -15.80 -0.41 24.44
N ASN A 576 -15.98 -1.68 24.80
CA ASN A 576 -17.02 -2.13 25.74
C ASN A 576 -16.45 -2.52 27.11
N GLU A 577 -15.16 -2.25 27.35
CA GLU A 577 -14.42 -2.70 28.54
C GLU A 577 -14.65 -4.18 28.86
N ALA A 578 -14.61 -5.02 27.82
CA ALA A 578 -15.01 -6.42 27.89
C ALA A 578 -13.89 -7.34 27.39
N ILE A 579 -14.03 -8.63 27.68
CA ILE A 579 -13.19 -9.70 27.13
C ILE A 579 -14.08 -10.75 26.45
N VAL A 580 -13.66 -11.22 25.29
CA VAL A 580 -14.34 -12.31 24.58
C VAL A 580 -14.12 -13.61 25.36
N THR A 581 -15.21 -14.16 25.90
CA THR A 581 -15.17 -15.38 26.71
C THR A 581 -15.54 -16.62 25.90
N GLY A 582 -16.22 -16.47 24.75
CA GLY A 582 -16.51 -17.57 23.86
C GLY A 582 -17.46 -17.25 22.70
N PHE A 583 -18.06 -18.30 22.14
CA PHE A 583 -18.91 -18.22 20.95
C PHE A 583 -20.22 -18.98 21.11
N ARG A 584 -21.28 -18.49 20.47
CA ARG A 584 -22.46 -19.31 20.11
C ARG A 584 -22.28 -19.86 18.71
N ARG A 585 -22.64 -21.13 18.52
CA ARG A 585 -22.54 -21.84 17.24
C ARG A 585 -23.91 -22.26 16.73
N GLY A 586 -24.09 -22.21 15.41
CA GLY A 586 -25.25 -22.77 14.73
C GLY A 586 -25.12 -24.29 14.53
N GLY A 587 -26.17 -24.94 14.03
CA GLY A 587 -26.22 -26.40 13.85
C GLY A 587 -25.17 -27.02 12.90
N ARG A 588 -24.36 -26.20 12.21
CA ARG A 588 -23.21 -26.64 11.39
C ARG A 588 -21.86 -26.21 11.97
N GLY A 589 -21.80 -25.83 13.24
CA GLY A 589 -20.57 -25.46 13.94
C GLY A 589 -20.00 -24.08 13.63
N HIS A 590 -20.61 -23.31 12.72
CA HIS A 590 -20.20 -21.92 12.44
C HIS A 590 -20.61 -20.99 13.58
N VAL A 591 -19.78 -19.97 13.84
CA VAL A 591 -20.08 -18.93 14.83
C VAL A 591 -21.29 -18.11 14.38
N THR A 592 -22.29 -18.02 15.24
CA THR A 592 -23.50 -17.20 15.06
C THR A 592 -23.50 -15.97 15.96
N ALA A 593 -22.80 -16.03 17.09
CA ALA A 593 -22.54 -14.87 17.93
C ALA A 593 -21.23 -14.97 18.71
N VAL A 594 -20.61 -13.83 18.99
CA VAL A 594 -19.51 -13.67 19.95
C VAL A 594 -20.09 -13.29 21.31
N ILE A 595 -19.54 -13.88 22.38
CA ILE A 595 -19.94 -13.63 23.76
C ILE A 595 -18.80 -12.92 24.48
N GLU A 596 -19.12 -11.79 25.09
CA GLU A 596 -18.20 -10.92 25.81
C GLU A 596 -18.69 -10.70 27.23
N GLU A 597 -17.79 -10.61 28.20
CA GLU A 597 -18.11 -10.25 29.59
C GLU A 597 -17.34 -8.99 30.01
N PRO A 598 -17.95 -8.07 30.79
CA PRO A 598 -17.26 -6.89 31.29
C PRO A 598 -16.04 -7.26 32.12
N ILE A 599 -14.89 -6.62 31.89
CA ILE A 599 -13.62 -6.84 32.63
C ILE A 599 -13.82 -6.62 34.14
N GLY A 600 -14.73 -5.73 34.53
CA GLY A 600 -15.05 -5.47 35.94
C GLY A 600 -15.86 -6.57 36.62
N GLU A 601 -16.50 -7.45 35.85
CA GLU A 601 -17.45 -8.46 36.33
C GLU A 601 -16.99 -9.89 36.06
N VAL A 602 -16.15 -10.08 35.04
CA VAL A 602 -15.65 -11.38 34.58
C VAL A 602 -14.75 -12.04 35.62
N ASP A 603 -14.96 -13.34 35.81
CA ASP A 603 -14.05 -14.20 36.57
C ASP A 603 -13.27 -15.05 35.58
N LEU A 604 -12.03 -14.64 35.28
CA LEU A 604 -11.20 -15.31 34.27
C LEU A 604 -10.91 -16.77 34.62
N HIS A 605 -10.91 -17.14 35.91
CA HIS A 605 -10.69 -18.52 36.36
C HIS A 605 -11.82 -19.47 35.94
N LYS A 606 -13.01 -18.96 35.60
CA LYS A 606 -14.11 -19.78 35.05
C LYS A 606 -13.80 -20.35 33.67
N TYR A 607 -12.88 -19.75 32.94
CA TYR A 607 -12.51 -20.14 31.59
C TYR A 607 -11.10 -20.70 31.60
N PRO A 608 -10.90 -22.02 31.42
CA PRO A 608 -9.57 -22.64 31.52
C PRO A 608 -8.49 -21.91 30.70
N ALA A 609 -8.81 -21.56 29.45
CA ALA A 609 -7.89 -20.84 28.58
C ALA A 609 -7.49 -19.43 29.06
N LEU A 610 -8.38 -18.74 29.75
CA LEU A 610 -8.11 -17.41 30.31
C LEU A 610 -7.41 -17.51 31.66
N ALA A 611 -7.69 -18.58 32.43
CA ALA A 611 -6.99 -18.89 33.67
C ALA A 611 -5.49 -19.14 33.41
N ASP A 612 -5.17 -20.01 32.45
CA ASP A 612 -3.79 -20.30 32.04
C ASP A 612 -3.05 -19.01 31.61
N ALA A 613 -3.71 -18.19 30.78
CA ALA A 613 -3.16 -16.92 30.34
C ALA A 613 -2.97 -15.92 31.50
N LEU A 614 -3.89 -15.89 32.46
CA LEU A 614 -3.76 -15.05 33.65
C LEU A 614 -2.54 -15.46 34.49
N GLU A 615 -2.34 -16.75 34.73
CA GLU A 615 -1.18 -17.25 35.48
C GLU A 615 0.15 -16.91 34.79
N GLU A 616 0.25 -17.12 33.47
CA GLU A 616 1.44 -16.76 32.69
C GLU A 616 1.71 -15.25 32.69
N TYR A 617 0.66 -14.43 32.61
CA TYR A 617 0.77 -12.98 32.78
C TYR A 617 1.31 -12.60 34.16
N GLU A 618 0.79 -13.21 35.22
CA GLU A 618 1.26 -12.95 36.58
C GLU A 618 2.72 -13.34 36.76
N LEU A 619 3.12 -14.53 36.27
CA LEU A 619 4.50 -15.00 36.29
C LEU A 619 5.42 -14.07 35.49
N LEU A 620 4.99 -13.59 34.32
CA LEU A 620 5.73 -12.64 33.50
C LEU A 620 5.97 -11.31 34.25
N LYS A 621 4.93 -10.71 34.84
CA LYS A 621 5.04 -9.46 35.61
C LYS A 621 5.95 -9.65 36.84
N ARG A 622 5.79 -10.75 37.57
CA ARG A 622 6.67 -11.10 38.71
C ARG A 622 8.12 -11.27 38.28
N ARG A 623 8.40 -11.93 37.14
CA ARG A 623 9.75 -12.03 36.55
C ARG A 623 10.35 -10.67 36.21
N TRP A 624 9.53 -9.70 35.84
CA TRP A 624 9.97 -8.33 35.61
C TRP A 624 10.13 -7.50 36.89
N GLY A 625 9.76 -8.06 38.05
CA GLY A 625 9.75 -7.37 39.34
C GLY A 625 8.60 -6.37 39.47
N GLU A 626 7.50 -6.59 38.76
CA GLU A 626 6.33 -5.71 38.68
C GLU A 626 5.10 -6.39 39.33
N GLU A 627 4.24 -5.61 39.99
CA GLU A 627 3.02 -6.14 40.58
C GLU A 627 1.98 -6.46 39.48
N PRO A 628 1.52 -7.71 39.36
CA PRO A 628 0.49 -8.05 38.37
C PRO A 628 -0.88 -7.50 38.78
N ASN A 629 -1.59 -6.88 37.84
CA ASN A 629 -2.98 -6.48 38.00
C ASN A 629 -3.63 -6.39 36.61
N VAL A 630 -4.30 -7.47 36.21
CA VAL A 630 -4.85 -7.63 34.86
C VAL A 630 -5.82 -6.50 34.50
N LYS A 631 -6.75 -6.15 35.39
CA LYS A 631 -7.74 -5.09 35.16
C LYS A 631 -7.06 -3.74 34.99
N ARG A 632 -6.18 -3.37 35.92
CA ARG A 632 -5.41 -2.12 35.86
C ARG A 632 -4.59 -2.05 34.57
N ASP A 633 -3.93 -3.14 34.20
CA ASP A 633 -3.03 -3.16 33.05
C ASP A 633 -3.80 -3.15 31.72
N ILE A 634 -4.96 -3.81 31.62
CA ILE A 634 -5.85 -3.67 30.47
C ILE A 634 -6.36 -2.23 30.34
N LEU A 635 -6.88 -1.65 31.42
CA LEU A 635 -7.41 -0.29 31.42
C LEU A 635 -6.32 0.76 31.13
N ARG A 636 -5.07 0.50 31.54
CA ARG A 636 -3.88 1.29 31.22
C ARG A 636 -3.25 0.92 29.88
N GLY A 637 -3.81 -0.02 29.11
CA GLY A 637 -3.25 -0.48 27.84
C GLY A 637 -1.81 -1.04 27.95
N ALA A 638 -1.40 -1.46 29.14
CA ALA A 638 -0.19 -2.22 29.41
C ALA A 638 -0.40 -3.72 29.15
N LEU A 639 -1.66 -4.15 29.00
CA LEU A 639 -2.04 -5.47 28.52
C LEU A 639 -3.05 -5.30 27.38
N VAL A 640 -2.71 -5.80 26.20
CA VAL A 640 -3.58 -5.80 25.00
C VAL A 640 -3.61 -7.19 24.38
N SER A 641 -4.65 -7.51 23.63
CA SER A 641 -4.74 -8.78 22.89
C SER A 641 -4.50 -8.59 21.41
N GLN A 642 -3.84 -9.56 20.78
CA GLN A 642 -3.68 -9.66 19.33
C GLN A 642 -4.16 -11.04 18.87
N ALA A 643 -5.17 -11.08 17.99
CA ALA A 643 -5.52 -12.31 17.30
C ALA A 643 -4.56 -12.49 16.11
N VAL A 644 -3.76 -13.54 16.14
CA VAL A 644 -2.82 -13.87 15.07
C VAL A 644 -3.52 -14.82 14.11
N ALA A 645 -3.72 -14.37 12.87
CA ALA A 645 -4.25 -15.19 11.79
C ALA A 645 -3.14 -15.66 10.85
N VAL A 646 -3.24 -16.90 10.38
CA VAL A 646 -2.42 -17.38 9.26
C VAL A 646 -3.12 -16.98 7.97
N VAL A 647 -2.38 -16.26 7.13
CA VAL A 647 -2.83 -15.82 5.81
C VAL A 647 -2.25 -16.77 4.77
N TYR A 648 -3.13 -17.37 3.96
CA TYR A 648 -2.77 -18.18 2.81
C TYR A 648 -3.08 -17.38 1.54
N PRO A 649 -2.11 -16.62 1.03
CA PRO A 649 -2.26 -15.93 -0.24
C PRO A 649 -2.17 -16.91 -1.42
N PRO A 650 -2.65 -16.51 -2.61
CA PRO A 650 -2.41 -17.28 -3.82
C PRO A 650 -0.92 -17.34 -4.14
N LYS A 651 -0.45 -18.52 -4.58
CA LYS A 651 0.97 -18.77 -4.86
C LYS A 651 1.41 -18.32 -6.26
N ARG A 652 0.46 -18.08 -7.17
CA ARG A 652 0.71 -17.71 -8.57
C ARG A 652 -0.42 -16.81 -9.08
N GLY A 653 -0.12 -15.52 -9.18
CA GLY A 653 -1.02 -14.51 -9.73
C GLY A 653 -2.31 -14.32 -8.93
N PHE A 654 -3.38 -13.97 -9.63
CA PHE A 654 -4.70 -13.79 -9.03
C PHE A 654 -5.33 -15.13 -8.58
N GLY A 655 -5.81 -15.19 -7.34
CA GLY A 655 -6.43 -16.38 -6.78
C GLY A 655 -7.03 -16.18 -5.40
N ARG A 656 -7.41 -17.28 -4.74
CA ARG A 656 -8.10 -17.24 -3.45
C ARG A 656 -7.17 -16.88 -2.30
N LEU A 657 -7.57 -15.90 -1.49
CA LEU A 657 -7.00 -15.56 -0.20
C LEU A 657 -7.80 -16.26 0.91
N ILE A 658 -7.12 -16.86 1.89
CA ILE A 658 -7.76 -17.45 3.06
C ILE A 658 -7.06 -16.92 4.32
N LYS A 659 -7.83 -16.38 5.28
CA LYS A 659 -7.33 -16.04 6.62
C LYS A 659 -7.98 -16.96 7.64
N ILE A 660 -7.17 -17.62 8.45
CA ILE A 660 -7.62 -18.54 9.51
C ILE A 660 -7.02 -18.06 10.83
N PRO A 661 -7.84 -17.84 11.88
CA PRO A 661 -7.31 -17.44 13.18
C PRO A 661 -6.52 -18.61 13.77
N ASN A 662 -5.27 -18.34 14.18
CA ASN A 662 -4.36 -19.35 14.71
C ASN A 662 -4.29 -19.34 16.22
N ARG A 663 -4.14 -18.16 16.84
CA ARG A 663 -4.06 -18.00 18.30
C ARG A 663 -4.34 -16.57 18.72
N VAL A 664 -4.65 -16.39 20.00
CA VAL A 664 -4.64 -15.06 20.63
C VAL A 664 -3.39 -14.92 21.48
N ILE A 665 -2.74 -13.76 21.38
CA ILE A 665 -1.58 -13.39 22.18
C ILE A 665 -1.95 -12.17 23.01
N TRP A 666 -1.83 -12.29 24.32
CA TRP A 666 -1.77 -11.17 25.24
C TRP A 666 -0.38 -10.56 25.19
N VAL A 667 -0.31 -9.35 24.63
CA VAL A 667 0.90 -8.56 24.59
C VAL A 667 0.97 -7.74 25.87
N VAL A 668 1.98 -8.02 26.68
CA VAL A 668 2.21 -7.37 27.98
C VAL A 668 3.36 -6.39 27.83
N TYR A 669 3.16 -5.17 28.32
CA TYR A 669 4.18 -4.13 28.35
C TYR A 669 4.66 -3.92 29.80
N GLY A 670 5.97 -3.93 29.99
CA GLY A 670 6.62 -3.68 31.26
C GLY A 670 6.66 -2.19 31.62
N GLU A 671 6.79 -1.89 32.90
CA GLU A 671 6.92 -0.54 33.46
C GLU A 671 8.34 0.05 33.22
N LYS A 672 9.33 -0.83 32.99
CA LYS A 672 10.72 -0.47 32.70
C LYS A 672 11.11 -0.85 31.26
N PRO A 673 11.87 -0.01 30.52
CA PRO A 673 12.31 -0.31 29.16
C PRO A 673 13.40 -1.39 29.16
N LEU A 674 13.61 -1.99 27.99
CA LEU A 674 14.70 -2.91 27.69
C LEU A 674 15.83 -2.17 26.98
N VAL A 675 17.07 -2.47 27.34
CA VAL A 675 18.28 -1.90 26.72
C VAL A 675 19.08 -2.99 26.07
N VAL A 676 19.43 -2.76 24.81
CA VAL A 676 20.28 -3.67 24.03
C VAL A 676 21.43 -2.87 23.43
N ARG A 677 22.58 -3.53 23.25
CA ARG A 677 23.74 -2.94 22.59
C ARG A 677 23.60 -3.16 21.10
N GLY A 678 23.59 -2.04 20.38
CA GLY A 678 23.72 -1.98 18.95
C GLY A 678 25.12 -2.44 18.52
N PRO A 679 25.27 -3.00 17.32
CA PRO A 679 26.53 -3.64 16.91
C PRO A 679 27.65 -2.69 16.47
N LYS A 680 27.36 -1.41 16.25
CA LYS A 680 28.38 -0.35 16.19
C LYS A 680 28.74 0.18 17.59
N GLY A 681 28.25 -0.49 18.64
CA GLY A 681 28.44 -0.08 20.03
C GLY A 681 27.54 1.08 20.44
N GLU A 682 26.49 1.38 19.68
CA GLU A 682 25.43 2.30 20.04
C GLU A 682 24.46 1.66 21.03
N THR A 683 23.77 2.46 21.83
CA THR A 683 22.76 1.93 22.76
C THR A 683 21.35 2.12 22.22
N ILE A 684 20.61 1.01 22.15
CA ILE A 684 19.23 0.96 21.66
C ILE A 684 18.30 0.70 22.85
N VAL A 685 17.23 1.48 22.91
CA VAL A 685 16.20 1.38 23.94
C VAL A 685 14.90 0.95 23.28
N THR A 686 14.31 -0.13 23.78
CA THR A 686 13.00 -0.59 23.35
C THR A 686 12.08 -0.80 24.54
N ASP A 687 10.77 -0.84 24.31
CA ASP A 687 9.82 -1.13 25.37
C ASP A 687 9.97 -2.60 25.80
N ARG A 688 9.98 -2.88 27.11
CA ARG A 688 9.98 -4.27 27.59
C ARG A 688 8.63 -4.87 27.25
N ARG A 689 8.62 -5.83 26.33
CA ARG A 689 7.42 -6.49 25.83
C ARG A 689 7.51 -7.99 26.09
N GLY A 690 6.40 -8.59 26.46
CA GLY A 690 6.24 -10.03 26.59
C GLY A 690 4.97 -10.50 25.91
N ALA A 691 4.93 -11.78 25.58
CA ALA A 691 3.81 -12.42 24.92
C ALA A 691 3.33 -13.56 25.82
N VAL A 692 2.04 -13.53 26.13
CA VAL A 692 1.32 -14.60 26.83
C VAL A 692 0.35 -15.20 25.83
N TYR A 693 0.46 -16.51 25.60
CA TYR A 693 -0.39 -17.21 24.65
C TYR A 693 -1.68 -17.63 25.33
N VAL A 694 -2.82 -17.21 24.78
CA VAL A 694 -4.13 -17.68 25.26
C VAL A 694 -4.43 -19.02 24.60
N THR A 695 -4.62 -20.07 25.39
CA THR A 695 -4.87 -21.45 24.93
C THR A 695 -6.32 -21.66 24.48
N GLY A 696 -7.04 -20.57 24.18
CA GLY A 696 -8.45 -20.55 23.84
C GLY A 696 -8.76 -21.04 22.43
N GLU A 697 -10.02 -21.41 22.21
CA GLU A 697 -10.48 -21.83 20.90
C GLU A 697 -10.45 -20.65 19.91
N THR A 698 -9.91 -20.89 18.71
CA THR A 698 -10.07 -19.98 17.58
C THR A 698 -11.19 -20.44 16.64
N ALA A 699 -11.95 -19.48 16.09
CA ALA A 699 -13.13 -19.76 15.28
C ALA A 699 -13.29 -18.76 14.13
N GLY A 700 -13.75 -19.27 12.99
CA GLY A 700 -14.02 -18.48 11.79
C GLY A 700 -13.01 -18.72 10.69
N VAL A 701 -13.40 -18.37 9.47
CA VAL A 701 -12.53 -18.37 8.28
C VAL A 701 -12.97 -17.20 7.42
N TYR A 702 -12.04 -16.35 7.02
CA TYR A 702 -12.27 -15.32 6.01
C TYR A 702 -11.68 -15.77 4.68
N THR A 703 -12.43 -15.57 3.60
CA THR A 703 -12.00 -15.91 2.25
C THR A 703 -12.32 -14.78 1.30
N ASP A 704 -11.34 -14.40 0.49
CA ASP A 704 -11.51 -13.43 -0.60
C ASP A 704 -10.63 -13.84 -1.79
N TYR A 705 -10.41 -12.92 -2.74
CA TYR A 705 -9.52 -13.10 -3.88
C TYR A 705 -8.54 -11.94 -3.98
N THR A 706 -7.27 -12.25 -4.24
CA THR A 706 -6.21 -11.24 -4.37
C THR A 706 -5.08 -11.76 -5.25
N TYR A 707 -3.97 -11.04 -5.32
CA TYR A 707 -2.77 -11.40 -6.06
C TYR A 707 -1.65 -11.86 -5.12
N GLY A 708 -0.88 -12.84 -5.57
CA GLY A 708 0.28 -13.30 -4.83
C GLY A 708 1.18 -14.19 -5.65
N VAL A 709 2.43 -14.29 -5.21
CA VAL A 709 3.44 -15.12 -5.83
C VAL A 709 4.33 -15.71 -4.75
N THR A 710 4.64 -17.00 -4.86
CA THR A 710 5.68 -17.66 -4.07
C THR A 710 6.83 -18.01 -5.00
N ILE A 711 8.02 -17.55 -4.66
CA ILE A 711 9.24 -17.72 -5.45
C ILE A 711 10.25 -18.47 -4.58
N GLU A 712 10.69 -19.62 -5.06
CA GLU A 712 11.75 -20.39 -4.43
C GLU A 712 13.09 -19.65 -4.55
N LEU A 713 13.82 -19.57 -3.44
CA LEU A 713 15.14 -18.97 -3.38
C LEU A 713 16.22 -20.02 -3.63
N PRO A 714 17.39 -19.64 -4.17
CA PRO A 714 18.53 -20.53 -4.26
C PRO A 714 18.96 -21.07 -2.88
N PRO A 715 19.47 -22.31 -2.78
CA PRO A 715 19.85 -22.92 -1.49
C PRO A 715 20.87 -22.11 -0.69
N TRP A 716 21.75 -21.37 -1.37
CA TRP A 716 22.78 -20.54 -0.74
C TRP A 716 22.28 -19.15 -0.28
N GLU A 717 21.05 -18.75 -0.62
CA GLU A 717 20.55 -17.42 -0.23
C GLU A 717 20.33 -17.37 1.30
N ASP A 718 20.82 -16.30 1.94
CA ASP A 718 20.60 -16.10 3.38
C ASP A 718 19.19 -15.51 3.61
N PRO A 719 18.31 -16.18 4.40
CA PRO A 719 16.95 -15.70 4.64
C PRO A 719 16.88 -14.33 5.33
N SER A 720 17.83 -14.03 6.21
CA SER A 720 17.95 -12.76 6.92
C SER A 720 18.29 -11.64 5.92
N LEU A 721 19.28 -11.86 5.05
CA LEU A 721 19.61 -10.90 3.98
C LEU A 721 18.47 -10.75 2.98
N ALA A 722 17.79 -11.83 2.60
CA ALA A 722 16.61 -11.76 1.75
C ALA A 722 15.51 -10.89 2.39
N ARG A 723 15.26 -11.04 3.69
CA ARG A 723 14.28 -10.24 4.42
C ARG A 723 14.65 -8.75 4.46
N ILE A 724 15.92 -8.43 4.74
CA ILE A 724 16.45 -7.05 4.70
C ILE A 724 16.33 -6.47 3.28
N GLY A 725 16.67 -7.25 2.27
CA GLY A 725 16.56 -6.86 0.86
C GLY A 725 15.11 -6.57 0.45
N LEU A 726 14.15 -7.39 0.88
CA LEU A 726 12.72 -7.16 0.66
C LEU A 726 12.20 -5.93 1.41
N ALA A 727 12.68 -5.68 2.63
CA ALA A 727 12.33 -4.49 3.39
C ALA A 727 12.80 -3.22 2.68
N LEU A 728 14.06 -3.17 2.23
CA LEU A 728 14.58 -2.05 1.45
C LEU A 728 13.86 -1.93 0.09
N LEU A 729 13.54 -3.04 -0.57
CA LEU A 729 12.73 -3.03 -1.78
C LEU A 729 11.37 -2.35 -1.54
N ASN A 730 10.70 -2.65 -0.41
CA ASN A 730 9.45 -1.99 -0.04
C ASN A 730 9.63 -0.48 0.21
N ILE A 731 10.74 -0.06 0.85
CA ILE A 731 11.13 1.36 0.97
C ILE A 731 11.26 2.02 -0.41
N VAL A 732 11.95 1.37 -1.35
CA VAL A 732 12.12 1.88 -2.72
C VAL A 732 10.77 2.01 -3.44
N LEU A 733 9.89 1.00 -3.32
CA LEU A 733 8.52 1.05 -3.86
C LEU A 733 7.74 2.25 -3.30
N ARG A 734 7.83 2.49 -1.99
CA ARG A 734 7.18 3.65 -1.38
C ARG A 734 7.76 4.97 -1.85
N ARG A 735 9.08 5.12 -1.87
CA ARG A 735 9.74 6.41 -2.11
C ARG A 735 9.85 6.78 -3.59
N LYS A 736 10.01 5.82 -4.49
CA LYS A 736 10.17 6.08 -5.93
C LYS A 736 8.87 5.88 -6.71
N PHE A 737 8.04 4.92 -6.29
CA PHE A 737 6.79 4.58 -7.00
C PHE A 737 5.53 5.07 -6.30
N GLY A 738 5.64 5.55 -5.04
CA GLY A 738 4.48 6.02 -4.26
C GLY A 738 3.53 4.88 -3.87
N ILE A 739 4.02 3.64 -3.82
CA ILE A 739 3.22 2.47 -3.42
C ILE A 739 3.22 2.39 -1.89
N ALA A 740 2.05 2.37 -1.26
CA ALA A 740 1.94 2.30 0.19
C ALA A 740 2.51 0.96 0.71
N PHE A 741 3.10 0.96 1.92
CA PHE A 741 3.88 -0.18 2.43
C PHE A 741 3.05 -1.47 2.55
N GLU A 742 1.79 -1.32 2.90
CA GLU A 742 0.79 -2.37 3.08
C GLU A 742 0.20 -2.88 1.76
N THR A 743 0.54 -2.25 0.62
CA THR A 743 0.04 -2.70 -0.69
C THR A 743 0.64 -4.06 -1.08
N ILE A 744 1.93 -4.28 -0.80
CA ILE A 744 2.64 -5.54 -1.08
C ILE A 744 3.29 -6.03 0.21
N MET A 745 2.69 -7.05 0.80
CA MET A 745 3.24 -7.74 1.96
C MET A 745 4.16 -8.86 1.51
N TYR A 746 5.27 -9.03 2.23
CA TYR A 746 6.24 -10.09 1.95
C TYR A 746 6.45 -11.00 3.15
N SER A 747 6.92 -12.20 2.89
CA SER A 747 7.40 -13.14 3.91
C SER A 747 8.57 -13.95 3.36
N VAL A 748 9.45 -14.39 4.24
CA VAL A 748 10.55 -15.31 3.93
C VAL A 748 10.29 -16.60 4.68
N GLU A 749 10.02 -17.67 3.94
CA GLU A 749 9.75 -19.01 4.45
C GLU A 749 11.03 -19.85 4.43
N ARG A 750 11.26 -20.59 5.52
CA ARG A 750 12.34 -21.57 5.64
C ARG A 750 11.80 -22.88 6.20
N LEU A 751 11.90 -23.96 5.44
CA LEU A 751 11.52 -25.31 5.85
C LEU A 751 12.64 -26.30 5.51
N GLY A 752 13.49 -26.60 6.48
CA GLY A 752 14.74 -27.35 6.21
C GLY A 752 15.66 -26.56 5.28
N ASP A 753 16.04 -27.18 4.16
CA ASP A 753 16.83 -26.55 3.08
C ASP A 753 15.99 -25.75 2.09
N TYR A 754 14.67 -25.94 2.09
CA TYR A 754 13.76 -25.18 1.25
C TYR A 754 13.62 -23.73 1.77
N LYS A 755 13.89 -22.78 0.89
CA LYS A 755 13.77 -21.34 1.15
C LYS A 755 12.89 -20.73 0.08
N ALA A 756 11.94 -19.91 0.47
CA ALA A 756 11.10 -19.20 -0.47
C ALA A 756 10.77 -17.80 0.04
N ILE A 757 10.49 -16.91 -0.89
CA ILE A 757 9.83 -15.63 -0.60
C ILE A 757 8.39 -15.72 -1.09
N SER A 758 7.46 -15.13 -0.34
CA SER A 758 6.10 -14.91 -0.82
C SER A 758 5.81 -13.42 -0.80
N LEU A 759 5.30 -12.91 -1.93
CA LEU A 759 4.73 -11.58 -2.05
C LEU A 759 3.23 -11.73 -2.23
N HIS A 760 2.44 -10.93 -1.55
CA HIS A 760 1.00 -10.88 -1.78
C HIS A 760 0.44 -9.50 -1.51
N GLU A 761 -0.70 -9.24 -2.15
CA GLU A 761 -1.47 -8.03 -1.91
C GLU A 761 -2.55 -8.34 -0.88
N PRO A 762 -2.57 -7.68 0.29
CA PRO A 762 -3.67 -7.87 1.25
C PRO A 762 -5.03 -7.50 0.65
N GLU A 763 -5.05 -6.45 -0.17
CA GLU A 763 -6.21 -5.95 -0.91
C GLU A 763 -5.92 -6.02 -2.42
N ALA A 764 -6.86 -6.54 -3.20
CA ALA A 764 -6.65 -6.84 -4.62
C ALA A 764 -6.44 -5.60 -5.49
N ALA A 765 -5.20 -5.15 -5.63
CA ALA A 765 -4.77 -4.01 -6.44
C ALA A 765 -4.36 -4.44 -7.86
N GLY A 766 -3.84 -5.66 -8.01
CA GLY A 766 -3.18 -6.20 -9.20
C GLY A 766 -1.88 -5.49 -9.53
N ILE A 767 -1.19 -4.95 -8.53
CA ILE A 767 0.08 -4.23 -8.70
C ILE A 767 1.25 -5.19 -8.90
N ILE A 768 1.29 -6.35 -8.24
CA ILE A 768 2.38 -7.33 -8.35
C ILE A 768 2.57 -7.78 -9.80
N GLU A 769 1.48 -8.04 -10.51
CA GLU A 769 1.53 -8.45 -11.93
C GLU A 769 1.70 -7.27 -12.90
N ARG A 770 1.30 -6.07 -12.50
CA ARG A 770 1.30 -4.88 -13.35
C ARG A 770 2.63 -4.11 -13.32
N LEU A 771 3.32 -4.14 -12.20
CA LEU A 771 4.56 -3.41 -11.97
C LEU A 771 5.65 -3.91 -12.93
N ASP A 772 6.39 -2.99 -13.56
CA ASP A 772 7.61 -3.35 -14.28
C ASP A 772 8.74 -3.58 -13.27
N TRP A 773 8.91 -4.84 -12.85
CA TRP A 773 9.94 -5.21 -11.88
C TRP A 773 11.37 -4.96 -12.37
N ARG A 774 11.60 -4.74 -13.67
CA ARG A 774 12.91 -4.30 -14.18
C ARG A 774 13.13 -2.82 -13.94
N GLU A 775 12.09 -2.00 -14.07
CA GLU A 775 12.13 -0.60 -13.64
C GLU A 775 12.37 -0.49 -12.13
N VAL A 776 11.74 -1.37 -11.35
CA VAL A 776 12.00 -1.46 -9.89
C VAL A 776 13.44 -1.85 -9.61
N LEU A 777 13.98 -2.87 -10.28
CA LEU A 777 15.38 -3.26 -10.14
C LEU A 777 16.34 -2.10 -10.46
N LYS A 778 16.07 -1.36 -11.54
CA LYS A 778 16.83 -0.14 -11.88
C LYS A 778 16.72 0.91 -10.77
N ALA A 779 15.52 1.16 -10.26
CA ALA A 779 15.30 2.11 -9.19
C ALA A 779 16.04 1.72 -7.90
N VAL A 780 16.14 0.42 -7.57
CA VAL A 780 16.94 -0.08 -6.44
C VAL A 780 18.44 0.18 -6.66
N ARG A 781 18.96 -0.08 -7.86
CA ARG A 781 20.37 0.19 -8.21
C ARG A 781 20.74 1.67 -8.12
N GLU A 782 19.81 2.55 -8.47
CA GLU A 782 19.99 4.00 -8.40
C GLU A 782 19.61 4.58 -7.01
N TYR A 783 19.09 3.76 -6.10
CA TYR A 783 18.65 4.21 -4.79
C TYR A 783 19.84 4.47 -3.86
N GLU A 784 19.81 5.62 -3.18
CA GLU A 784 20.76 5.99 -2.13
C GLU A 784 20.00 6.14 -0.81
N PRO A 785 20.21 5.23 0.15
CA PRO A 785 19.52 5.30 1.43
C PRO A 785 19.90 6.53 2.25
N SER A 786 18.90 7.15 2.87
CA SER A 786 19.06 8.30 3.77
C SER A 786 18.87 7.94 5.24
N GLY A 787 19.06 8.91 6.13
CA GLY A 787 18.79 8.75 7.56
C GLY A 787 17.34 8.34 7.85
N LEU A 788 16.38 8.79 7.04
CA LEU A 788 14.97 8.41 7.12
C LEU A 788 14.76 6.91 6.88
N ASP A 789 15.53 6.28 6.00
CA ASP A 789 15.30 4.87 5.62
C ASP A 789 15.56 3.89 6.76
N THR A 790 16.40 4.26 7.74
CA THR A 790 16.56 3.47 8.96
C THR A 790 15.27 3.48 9.80
N ALA A 791 14.59 4.63 9.88
CA ALA A 791 13.31 4.73 10.59
C ALA A 791 12.19 4.03 9.81
N LEU A 792 12.21 4.10 8.47
CA LEU A 792 11.28 3.35 7.63
C LEU A 792 11.51 1.83 7.72
N LEU A 793 12.76 1.38 7.84
CA LEU A 793 13.06 -0.04 8.05
C LEU A 793 12.45 -0.55 9.36
N ALA A 794 12.54 0.24 10.44
CA ALA A 794 11.90 -0.06 11.72
C ALA A 794 10.36 -0.07 11.62
N LEU A 795 9.79 0.80 10.79
CA LEU A 795 8.34 0.87 10.56
C LEU A 795 7.82 -0.37 9.81
N ILE A 796 8.53 -0.81 8.77
CA ILE A 796 8.06 -1.87 7.86
C ILE A 796 8.30 -3.26 8.45
N ASP A 797 9.48 -3.49 9.03
CA ASP A 797 9.89 -4.81 9.48
C ASP A 797 10.89 -4.74 10.63
N GLU A 798 10.36 -4.78 11.86
CA GLU A 798 11.15 -4.74 13.09
C GLU A 798 12.22 -5.85 13.15
N VAL A 799 11.96 -7.01 12.56
CA VAL A 799 12.94 -8.13 12.55
C VAL A 799 14.06 -7.81 11.58
N ALA A 800 13.74 -7.33 10.37
CA ALA A 800 14.77 -6.90 9.42
C ALA A 800 15.61 -5.74 9.99
N TYR A 801 14.97 -4.79 10.68
CA TYR A 801 15.66 -3.72 11.39
C TYR A 801 16.61 -4.27 12.49
N ALA A 802 16.12 -5.17 13.33
CA ALA A 802 16.91 -5.78 14.39
C ALA A 802 18.08 -6.61 13.84
N GLU A 803 17.90 -7.33 12.73
CA GLU A 803 18.97 -8.07 12.06
C GLU A 803 19.98 -7.16 11.36
N PHE A 804 19.49 -6.10 10.69
CA PHE A 804 20.32 -5.10 10.02
C PHE A 804 21.25 -4.41 11.01
N LEU A 805 20.70 -3.96 12.13
CA LEU A 805 21.50 -3.45 13.24
C LEU A 805 22.35 -4.57 13.82
N GLY A 806 21.74 -5.69 14.24
CA GLY A 806 22.31 -6.89 14.87
C GLY A 806 23.61 -7.43 14.25
N LYS A 807 23.80 -7.23 12.96
CA LYS A 807 24.97 -7.67 12.19
C LYS A 807 25.93 -6.53 11.79
N SER A 808 25.74 -5.32 12.31
CA SER A 808 26.47 -4.09 11.92
C SER A 808 26.43 -3.81 10.41
N LEU A 809 25.33 -4.14 9.73
CA LEU A 809 25.32 -4.07 8.27
C LEU A 809 25.35 -2.62 7.78
N ASP A 810 26.00 -2.44 6.63
CA ASP A 810 25.97 -1.21 5.87
C ASP A 810 24.83 -1.26 4.83
N TRP A 811 24.33 -0.08 4.45
CA TRP A 811 23.30 0.05 3.43
C TRP A 811 23.71 -0.54 2.08
N SER A 812 25.00 -0.60 1.76
CA SER A 812 25.53 -1.31 0.60
C SER A 812 25.14 -2.80 0.59
N VAL A 813 25.22 -3.48 1.73
CA VAL A 813 24.83 -4.90 1.86
C VAL A 813 23.32 -5.06 1.69
N ALA A 814 22.53 -4.19 2.31
CA ALA A 814 21.07 -4.20 2.16
C ALA A 814 20.67 -3.93 0.70
N LYS A 815 21.36 -3.02 0.02
CA LYS A 815 21.15 -2.70 -1.40
C LYS A 815 21.48 -3.89 -2.29
N THR A 816 22.63 -4.54 -2.12
CA THR A 816 22.96 -5.77 -2.86
C THR A 816 21.90 -6.86 -2.64
N ALA A 817 21.42 -7.04 -1.41
CA ALA A 817 20.34 -7.98 -1.14
C ALA A 817 19.02 -7.58 -1.83
N ALA A 818 18.66 -6.31 -1.80
CA ALA A 818 17.47 -5.78 -2.48
C ALA A 818 17.56 -5.94 -4.00
N GLU A 819 18.73 -5.70 -4.61
CA GLU A 819 18.98 -5.94 -6.03
C GLU A 819 18.81 -7.41 -6.40
N ARG A 820 19.35 -8.34 -5.59
CA ARG A 820 19.14 -9.77 -5.78
C ARG A 820 17.66 -10.14 -5.71
N MET A 821 16.94 -9.66 -4.68
CA MET A 821 15.52 -9.94 -4.52
C MET A 821 14.71 -9.36 -5.68
N ALA A 822 14.93 -8.11 -6.06
CA ALA A 822 14.27 -7.47 -7.20
C ALA A 822 14.55 -8.22 -8.52
N SER A 823 15.77 -8.71 -8.74
CA SER A 823 16.12 -9.53 -9.90
C SER A 823 15.39 -10.88 -9.88
N ILE A 824 15.38 -11.59 -8.75
CA ILE A 824 14.62 -12.85 -8.59
C ILE A 824 13.14 -12.65 -8.89
N ILE A 825 12.55 -11.58 -8.36
CA ILE A 825 11.14 -11.23 -8.58
C ILE A 825 10.88 -10.88 -10.05
N ALA A 826 11.72 -10.02 -10.65
CA ALA A 826 11.63 -9.67 -12.05
C ALA A 826 11.70 -10.91 -12.96
N ASN A 827 12.59 -11.85 -12.65
CA ASN A 827 12.73 -13.09 -13.40
C ASN A 827 11.52 -14.01 -13.27
N ALA A 828 10.94 -14.09 -12.06
CA ALA A 828 9.79 -14.91 -11.78
C ALA A 828 8.50 -14.36 -12.42
N LEU A 829 8.35 -13.04 -12.45
CA LEU A 829 7.15 -12.33 -12.91
C LEU A 829 7.25 -11.78 -14.34
N SER A 830 8.40 -11.92 -15.00
CA SER A 830 8.54 -11.58 -16.42
C SER A 830 7.47 -12.32 -17.23
N LYS A 831 6.65 -11.57 -17.96
CA LYS A 831 5.62 -12.12 -18.84
C LYS A 831 6.27 -13.10 -19.79
N ARG A 832 5.85 -14.36 -19.71
CA ARG A 832 6.26 -15.41 -20.64
C ARG A 832 5.42 -15.27 -21.88
N GLU A 833 6.03 -14.86 -22.97
CA GLU A 833 5.36 -14.93 -24.26
C GLU A 833 5.60 -16.30 -24.84
N VAL A 834 4.56 -16.95 -25.36
CA VAL A 834 4.73 -18.21 -26.09
C VAL A 834 4.74 -17.88 -27.56
N ILE A 835 5.84 -18.21 -28.24
CA ILE A 835 5.90 -18.18 -29.70
C ILE A 835 5.61 -19.58 -30.22
N GLU A 836 4.74 -19.70 -31.22
CA GLU A 836 4.42 -20.97 -31.86
C GLU A 836 5.07 -20.99 -33.25
N VAL A 837 5.94 -21.97 -33.48
CA VAL A 837 6.74 -22.07 -34.71
C VAL A 837 6.63 -23.50 -35.22
N ALA A 838 6.00 -23.66 -36.38
CA ALA A 838 5.75 -24.97 -37.01
C ALA A 838 5.14 -26.02 -36.04
N GLY A 839 4.19 -25.59 -35.20
CA GLY A 839 3.49 -26.45 -34.23
C GLY A 839 4.22 -26.68 -32.91
N VAL A 840 5.46 -26.19 -32.74
CA VAL A 840 6.19 -26.23 -31.46
C VAL A 840 6.00 -24.91 -30.73
N LYS A 841 5.55 -25.00 -29.47
CA LYS A 841 5.40 -23.86 -28.57
C LYS A 841 6.68 -23.65 -27.79
N LEU A 842 7.31 -22.49 -27.95
CA LEU A 842 8.53 -22.10 -27.25
C LEU A 842 8.24 -20.91 -26.34
N GLU A 843 8.69 -20.98 -25.08
CA GLU A 843 8.63 -19.85 -24.16
C GLU A 843 9.71 -18.81 -24.49
N LEU A 844 9.28 -17.65 -24.96
CA LEU A 844 10.09 -16.46 -25.11
C LEU A 844 9.99 -15.61 -23.82
N VAL A 845 11.13 -15.40 -23.18
CA VAL A 845 11.27 -14.44 -22.09
C VAL A 845 12.01 -13.22 -22.63
N LYS A 846 11.68 -12.03 -22.12
CA LYS A 846 12.40 -10.81 -22.48
C LYS A 846 13.91 -10.99 -22.17
N PRO A 847 14.83 -10.74 -23.13
CA PRO A 847 16.27 -10.80 -22.93
C PRO A 847 16.77 -9.93 -21.77
N GLY A 848 17.90 -10.32 -21.18
CA GLY A 848 18.58 -9.52 -20.17
C GLY A 848 19.72 -10.24 -19.43
N PRO A 849 20.57 -9.49 -18.71
CA PRO A 849 21.78 -10.01 -18.06
C PRO A 849 21.48 -11.03 -16.94
N GLU A 850 20.25 -11.02 -16.40
CA GLU A 850 19.76 -11.96 -15.41
C GLU A 850 19.84 -13.44 -15.83
N HIS A 851 19.84 -13.71 -17.14
CA HIS A 851 19.84 -15.08 -17.65
C HIS A 851 21.23 -15.69 -17.57
N LYS A 852 22.27 -14.90 -17.26
CA LYS A 852 23.67 -15.30 -17.15
C LYS A 852 24.14 -16.03 -18.42
N ILE A 853 23.80 -15.45 -19.57
CA ILE A 853 24.21 -15.90 -20.90
C ILE A 853 25.05 -14.76 -21.49
N LEU A 854 26.27 -15.05 -21.92
CA LEU A 854 27.12 -14.12 -22.66
C LEU A 854 27.33 -14.69 -24.06
N ALA A 855 26.72 -14.08 -25.06
CA ALA A 855 26.77 -14.56 -26.44
C ALA A 855 27.88 -13.85 -27.22
N VAL A 856 28.66 -14.63 -27.97
CA VAL A 856 29.75 -14.13 -28.81
C VAL A 856 29.31 -14.10 -30.26
N GLY A 857 29.60 -12.99 -30.95
CA GLY A 857 29.56 -12.87 -32.40
C GLY A 857 30.93 -12.45 -32.91
N VAL A 858 31.48 -13.18 -33.88
CA VAL A 858 32.79 -12.88 -34.47
C VAL A 858 32.69 -12.99 -35.99
N ALA A 859 33.26 -12.02 -36.68
CA ALA A 859 33.39 -12.02 -38.14
C ALA A 859 34.80 -11.58 -38.52
N LEU A 860 35.46 -12.33 -39.40
CA LEU A 860 36.81 -12.06 -39.86
C LEU A 860 36.84 -12.17 -41.38
N GLU A 861 37.43 -11.17 -42.05
CA GLU A 861 37.77 -11.27 -43.46
C GLU A 861 39.23 -10.92 -43.75
N GLU A 862 39.85 -11.64 -44.69
CA GLU A 862 41.22 -11.40 -45.12
C GLU A 862 41.25 -10.20 -46.08
N ALA A 863 41.94 -9.12 -45.69
CA ALA A 863 42.01 -7.90 -46.49
C ALA A 863 43.20 -7.93 -47.45
N SER A 864 44.39 -8.25 -46.94
CA SER A 864 45.62 -8.41 -47.71
C SER A 864 46.65 -9.11 -46.84
N ALA A 865 47.08 -10.32 -47.18
CA ALA A 865 48.02 -11.08 -46.35
C ALA A 865 49.26 -10.23 -45.95
N PRO A 866 49.60 -10.14 -44.65
CA PRO A 866 49.08 -10.89 -43.52
C PRO A 866 48.05 -10.13 -42.65
N ARG A 867 47.22 -9.26 -43.23
CA ARG A 867 46.23 -8.42 -42.53
C ARG A 867 44.79 -8.84 -42.83
N GLY A 868 43.96 -8.82 -41.80
CA GLY A 868 42.53 -9.06 -41.88
C GLY A 868 41.74 -7.95 -41.19
N LEU A 869 40.45 -7.85 -41.51
CA LEU A 869 39.48 -7.05 -40.76
C LEU A 869 38.71 -7.97 -39.83
N LEU A 870 38.70 -7.68 -38.54
CA LEU A 870 38.02 -8.45 -37.51
C LEU A 870 36.95 -7.58 -36.85
N ALA A 871 35.78 -8.17 -36.61
CA ALA A 871 34.75 -7.64 -35.74
C ALA A 871 34.38 -8.67 -34.66
N LEU A 872 34.25 -8.21 -33.42
CA LEU A 872 33.86 -8.98 -32.25
C LEU A 872 32.73 -8.26 -31.51
N ALA A 873 31.71 -9.02 -31.11
CA ALA A 873 30.57 -8.55 -30.35
C ALA A 873 30.27 -9.52 -29.19
N LEU A 874 30.05 -8.97 -28.01
CA LEU A 874 29.61 -9.66 -26.80
C LEU A 874 28.25 -9.11 -26.40
N PHE A 875 27.28 -9.99 -26.21
CA PHE A 875 25.91 -9.60 -25.90
C PHE A 875 25.39 -10.37 -24.69
N ASP A 876 24.96 -9.64 -23.66
CA ASP A 876 24.47 -10.19 -22.38
C ASP A 876 22.93 -10.26 -22.30
N GLY A 877 22.24 -9.84 -23.37
CA GLY A 877 20.78 -9.74 -23.42
C GLY A 877 20.25 -8.31 -23.33
N GLU A 878 21.07 -7.34 -22.91
CA GLU A 878 20.72 -5.93 -22.82
C GLU A 878 21.81 -5.05 -23.45
N ASN A 879 23.06 -5.25 -23.05
CA ASN A 879 24.23 -4.50 -23.49
C ASN A 879 24.96 -5.22 -24.62
N MET A 880 25.36 -4.43 -25.63
CA MET A 880 26.21 -4.88 -26.74
C MET A 880 27.59 -4.25 -26.60
N HIS A 881 28.59 -5.05 -26.26
CA HIS A 881 30.00 -4.63 -26.22
C HIS A 881 30.69 -5.11 -27.48
N LYS A 882 31.28 -4.20 -28.25
CA LYS A 882 31.79 -4.51 -29.58
C LYS A 882 33.12 -3.85 -29.90
N TRP A 883 33.86 -4.47 -30.80
CA TRP A 883 35.11 -3.97 -31.35
C TRP A 883 35.20 -4.35 -32.82
N SER A 884 35.69 -3.46 -33.67
CA SER A 884 35.99 -3.74 -35.08
C SER A 884 37.27 -3.02 -35.50
N GLY A 885 38.17 -3.71 -36.19
CA GLY A 885 39.43 -3.12 -36.64
C GLY A 885 40.28 -4.03 -37.54
N GLU A 886 41.41 -3.50 -37.99
CA GLU A 886 42.43 -4.26 -38.74
C GLU A 886 43.32 -5.03 -37.76
N VAL A 887 43.52 -6.31 -38.02
CA VAL A 887 44.36 -7.22 -37.22
C VAL A 887 45.41 -7.90 -38.10
N TYR A 888 46.51 -8.33 -37.49
CA TYR A 888 47.52 -9.14 -38.14
C TYR A 888 47.20 -10.62 -37.95
N LEU A 889 47.04 -11.36 -39.04
CA LEU A 889 46.74 -12.80 -39.07
C LEU A 889 48.00 -13.65 -38.91
N LEU A 890 48.91 -13.22 -38.02
CA LEU A 890 50.17 -13.90 -37.74
C LEU A 890 50.16 -14.44 -36.31
N PRO A 891 50.53 -15.72 -36.10
CA PRO A 891 50.66 -16.28 -34.77
C PRO A 891 51.62 -15.46 -33.90
N GLY A 892 51.18 -15.06 -32.70
CA GLY A 892 52.02 -14.40 -31.71
C GLY A 892 52.02 -12.86 -31.77
N VAL A 893 51.42 -12.22 -32.78
CA VAL A 893 51.26 -10.76 -32.80
C VAL A 893 50.23 -10.35 -31.75
N ARG A 894 50.56 -9.31 -30.97
CA ARG A 894 49.70 -8.82 -29.89
C ARG A 894 48.49 -8.07 -30.49
N PRO A 895 47.24 -8.40 -30.07
CA PRO A 895 46.06 -7.67 -30.53
C PRO A 895 46.04 -6.23 -29.96
N PRO A 896 45.26 -5.33 -30.58
CA PRO A 896 45.00 -3.98 -30.07
C PRO A 896 44.51 -3.97 -28.60
N ASP A 897 44.89 -2.95 -27.82
CA ASP A 897 44.60 -2.89 -26.36
C ASP A 897 43.09 -2.75 -26.05
N ASP A 898 42.33 -2.13 -26.95
CA ASP A 898 40.87 -2.02 -26.91
C ASP A 898 40.18 -3.38 -27.15
N LEU A 899 40.67 -4.18 -28.10
CA LEU A 899 40.22 -5.57 -28.29
C LEU A 899 40.52 -6.43 -27.05
N ARG A 900 41.68 -6.22 -26.42
CA ARG A 900 42.06 -6.93 -25.18
C ARG A 900 41.16 -6.55 -23.99
N THR A 901 40.71 -5.29 -23.93
CA THR A 901 39.77 -4.85 -22.89
C THR A 901 38.45 -5.62 -22.98
N LEU A 902 38.02 -5.94 -24.20
CA LEU A 902 36.82 -6.76 -24.43
C LEU A 902 37.02 -8.22 -24.00
N GLU A 903 38.22 -8.79 -24.17
CA GLU A 903 38.56 -10.12 -23.64
C GLU A 903 38.53 -10.18 -22.10
N LEU A 904 39.03 -9.14 -21.44
CA LEU A 904 39.02 -9.05 -19.98
C LEU A 904 37.59 -8.91 -19.44
N LEU A 905 36.75 -8.11 -20.09
CA LEU A 905 35.33 -8.00 -19.74
C LEU A 905 34.62 -9.37 -19.81
N ALA A 906 34.87 -10.13 -20.88
CA ALA A 906 34.30 -11.48 -21.01
C ALA A 906 34.76 -12.40 -19.89
N GLN A 907 36.05 -12.33 -19.52
CA GLN A 907 36.60 -13.10 -18.41
C GLN A 907 35.93 -12.73 -17.09
N ASP A 908 35.79 -11.44 -16.78
CA ASP A 908 35.24 -11.00 -15.51
C ASP A 908 33.78 -11.46 -15.34
N LEU A 909 32.99 -11.37 -16.40
CA LEU A 909 31.60 -11.83 -16.42
C LEU A 909 31.50 -13.34 -16.22
N VAL A 910 32.39 -14.13 -16.84
CA VAL A 910 32.35 -15.59 -16.75
C VAL A 910 32.88 -16.08 -15.40
N ASP A 911 34.07 -15.64 -15.00
CA ASP A 911 34.79 -16.16 -13.83
C ASP A 911 34.20 -15.66 -12.50
N TYR A 912 33.72 -14.40 -12.44
CA TYR A 912 33.26 -13.78 -11.18
C TYR A 912 31.74 -13.56 -11.12
N GLU A 913 31.08 -13.30 -12.25
CA GLU A 913 29.64 -13.03 -12.25
C GLU A 913 28.77 -14.23 -12.68
N GLY A 914 29.40 -15.38 -12.98
CA GLY A 914 28.72 -16.64 -13.25
C GLY A 914 28.01 -16.70 -14.60
N TYR A 915 28.43 -15.92 -15.60
CA TYR A 915 27.89 -16.01 -16.95
C TYR A 915 28.34 -17.29 -17.65
N LYS A 916 27.44 -17.89 -18.42
CA LYS A 916 27.78 -18.96 -19.37
C LYS A 916 28.09 -18.34 -20.73
N LEU A 917 29.32 -18.53 -21.20
CA LEU A 917 29.73 -18.11 -22.54
C LEU A 917 29.10 -19.04 -23.58
N VAL A 918 28.53 -18.46 -24.64
CA VAL A 918 27.94 -19.19 -25.76
C VAL A 918 28.53 -18.68 -27.07
N VAL A 919 29.01 -19.60 -27.90
CA VAL A 919 29.61 -19.31 -29.21
C VAL A 919 28.71 -19.80 -30.35
N PRO A 920 28.81 -19.19 -31.56
CA PRO A 920 27.97 -19.58 -32.71
C PRO A 920 28.22 -21.01 -33.17
N SER A 921 29.49 -21.40 -33.18
CA SER A 921 29.96 -22.74 -33.49
C SER A 921 31.37 -22.95 -32.90
N ARG A 922 31.78 -24.20 -32.70
CA ARG A 922 33.19 -24.52 -32.34
C ARG A 922 34.22 -23.96 -33.35
N GLU A 923 33.85 -23.81 -34.62
CA GLU A 923 34.72 -23.20 -35.64
C GLU A 923 35.05 -21.73 -35.34
N SER A 924 34.17 -21.03 -34.60
CA SER A 924 34.38 -19.64 -34.20
C SER A 924 35.60 -19.47 -33.28
N ILE A 925 36.00 -20.53 -32.55
CA ILE A 925 37.20 -20.53 -31.71
C ILE A 925 38.45 -20.32 -32.58
N GLU A 926 38.49 -20.97 -33.73
CA GLU A 926 39.62 -20.85 -34.66
C GLU A 926 39.65 -19.46 -35.29
N THR A 927 38.50 -18.88 -35.61
CA THR A 927 38.37 -17.49 -36.06
C THR A 927 38.90 -16.50 -35.02
N LEU A 928 38.56 -16.68 -33.74
CA LEU A 928 39.09 -15.86 -32.64
C LEU A 928 40.62 -16.00 -32.51
N ARG A 929 41.17 -17.21 -32.66
CA ARG A 929 42.63 -17.45 -32.66
C ARG A 929 43.33 -16.77 -33.83
N LYS A 930 42.77 -16.88 -35.04
CA LYS A 930 43.28 -16.19 -36.24
C LYS A 930 43.29 -14.68 -36.08
N GLY A 931 42.33 -14.12 -35.34
CA GLY A 931 42.26 -12.71 -34.97
C GLY A 931 43.29 -12.25 -33.93
N GLY A 932 44.12 -13.16 -33.40
CA GLY A 932 45.16 -12.85 -32.42
C GLY A 932 44.70 -12.84 -30.95
N LEU A 933 43.45 -13.24 -30.66
CA LEU A 933 42.93 -13.33 -29.30
C LEU A 933 43.51 -14.54 -28.55
N ARG A 934 43.59 -14.47 -27.22
CA ARG A 934 44.17 -15.54 -26.37
C ARG A 934 43.27 -15.98 -25.22
N LEU A 935 42.63 -15.03 -24.54
CA LEU A 935 41.78 -15.31 -23.38
C LEU A 935 40.41 -15.80 -23.84
N LEU A 936 39.79 -15.13 -24.81
CA LEU A 936 38.46 -15.49 -25.28
C LEU A 936 38.42 -16.86 -25.98
N PRO A 937 39.40 -17.27 -26.81
CA PRO A 937 39.48 -18.65 -27.31
C PRO A 937 39.66 -19.70 -26.20
N ARG A 938 40.32 -19.36 -25.09
CA ARG A 938 40.48 -20.25 -23.94
C ARG A 938 39.16 -20.42 -23.19
N LEU A 939 38.46 -19.32 -22.90
CA LEU A 939 37.11 -19.35 -22.33
C LEU A 939 36.14 -20.08 -23.28
N ALA A 940 36.28 -19.86 -24.59
CA ALA A 940 35.45 -20.49 -25.62
C ALA A 940 35.69 -21.99 -25.76
N ALA A 941 36.83 -22.53 -25.33
CA ALA A 941 37.10 -23.97 -25.32
C ALA A 941 36.19 -24.72 -24.33
N GLU A 942 35.72 -24.03 -23.29
CA GLU A 942 34.77 -24.52 -22.29
C GLU A 942 33.35 -23.92 -22.49
N ALA A 943 33.16 -23.12 -23.55
CA ALA A 943 31.89 -22.48 -23.85
C ALA A 943 30.90 -23.44 -24.49
N LEU A 944 29.63 -23.06 -24.40
CA LEU A 944 28.54 -23.78 -25.02
C LEU A 944 28.44 -23.43 -26.51
N ASP A 945 28.35 -24.43 -27.38
CA ASP A 945 28.04 -24.23 -28.79
C ASP A 945 26.51 -24.04 -28.95
N ALA A 946 26.08 -22.95 -29.59
CA ALA A 946 24.67 -22.62 -29.71
C ALA A 946 23.84 -23.71 -30.42
N ARG A 947 24.43 -24.43 -31.40
CA ARG A 947 23.78 -25.54 -32.10
C ARG A 947 23.73 -26.80 -31.24
N GLU A 948 24.76 -27.06 -30.44
CA GLU A 948 24.75 -28.15 -29.46
C GLU A 948 23.68 -27.90 -28.39
N VAL A 949 23.63 -26.69 -27.81
CA VAL A 949 22.61 -26.30 -26.81
C VAL A 949 21.19 -26.45 -27.33
N TRP A 950 20.95 -26.10 -28.60
CA TRP A 950 19.65 -26.28 -29.24
C TRP A 950 19.26 -27.75 -29.39
N ARG A 951 20.19 -28.60 -29.84
CA ARG A 951 19.99 -30.05 -29.98
C ARG A 951 19.78 -30.73 -28.63
N GLU A 952 20.57 -30.38 -27.62
CA GLU A 952 20.45 -30.93 -26.26
C GLU A 952 19.11 -30.60 -25.61
N ALA A 953 18.46 -29.50 -26.01
CA ALA A 953 17.11 -29.16 -25.58
C ALA A 953 16.01 -30.04 -26.22
N GLY A 954 16.38 -30.97 -27.13
CA GLY A 954 15.46 -31.87 -27.82
C GLY A 954 14.63 -31.20 -28.92
N LEU A 955 15.10 -30.06 -29.45
CA LEU A 955 14.41 -29.30 -30.48
C LEU A 955 14.97 -29.62 -31.88
N PRO A 956 14.11 -29.79 -32.92
CA PRO A 956 14.55 -29.97 -34.30
C PRO A 956 15.45 -28.83 -34.79
N GLU A 957 16.52 -29.15 -35.53
CA GLU A 957 17.49 -28.16 -36.02
C GLU A 957 16.86 -27.19 -37.03
N GLU A 958 15.93 -27.66 -37.86
CA GLU A 958 15.26 -26.87 -38.89
C GLU A 958 14.37 -25.76 -38.29
N LEU A 959 13.98 -25.91 -37.02
CA LEU A 959 13.19 -24.92 -36.29
C LEU A 959 14.02 -23.75 -35.75
N GLN A 960 15.32 -23.93 -35.55
CA GLN A 960 16.17 -22.92 -34.91
C GLN A 960 16.10 -21.56 -35.63
N PRO A 961 16.28 -21.46 -36.95
CA PRO A 961 16.26 -20.15 -37.62
C PRO A 961 14.88 -19.49 -37.59
N LEU A 962 13.82 -20.30 -37.70
CA LEU A 962 12.42 -19.83 -37.65
C LEU A 962 12.07 -19.31 -36.25
N ALA A 963 12.49 -20.02 -35.21
CA ALA A 963 12.24 -19.65 -33.83
C ALA A 963 12.99 -18.39 -33.41
N VAL A 964 14.26 -18.26 -33.81
CA VAL A 964 15.04 -17.04 -33.55
C VAL A 964 14.44 -15.84 -34.29
N ARG A 965 13.98 -16.01 -35.54
CA ARG A 965 13.32 -14.94 -36.30
C ARG A 965 12.02 -14.50 -35.64
N ALA A 966 11.15 -15.44 -35.30
CA ALA A 966 9.89 -15.15 -34.60
C ALA A 966 10.12 -14.46 -33.25
N ALA A 967 11.14 -14.90 -32.49
CA ALA A 967 11.54 -14.25 -31.25
C ALA A 967 12.03 -12.81 -31.47
N ALA A 968 12.89 -12.59 -32.47
CA ALA A 968 13.42 -11.27 -32.78
C ALA A 968 12.32 -10.27 -33.22
N GLU A 969 11.39 -10.70 -34.07
CA GLU A 969 10.23 -9.90 -34.48
C GLU A 969 9.39 -9.48 -33.28
N ARG A 970 9.16 -10.42 -32.36
CA ARG A 970 8.38 -10.18 -31.15
C ARG A 970 9.05 -9.21 -30.19
N LEU A 971 10.38 -9.22 -30.15
CA LEU A 971 11.21 -8.30 -29.37
C LEU A 971 11.44 -6.95 -30.06
N GLY A 972 10.97 -6.79 -31.31
CA GLY A 972 11.21 -5.59 -32.11
C GLY A 972 12.69 -5.42 -32.51
N TRP A 973 13.45 -6.51 -32.60
CA TRP A 973 14.86 -6.47 -32.94
C TRP A 973 15.07 -6.51 -34.46
N SER A 974 15.84 -5.56 -34.98
CA SER A 974 16.36 -5.65 -36.34
C SER A 974 17.45 -6.72 -36.40
N MET A 975 17.19 -7.78 -37.17
CA MET A 975 18.07 -8.95 -37.33
C MET A 975 18.39 -9.17 -38.81
N PRO A 976 19.38 -8.44 -39.36
CA PRO A 976 19.86 -8.70 -40.73
C PRO A 976 20.56 -10.05 -40.81
N ASP A 977 20.59 -10.66 -42.00
CA ASP A 977 21.29 -11.93 -42.22
C ASP A 977 22.81 -11.73 -42.09
N PRO A 978 23.49 -12.37 -41.11
CA PRO A 978 24.93 -12.25 -40.95
C PRO A 978 25.72 -12.71 -42.19
N ALA A 979 25.21 -13.70 -42.94
CA ALA A 979 25.89 -14.23 -44.13
C ALA A 979 25.84 -13.22 -45.28
N GLU A 980 24.72 -12.53 -45.47
CA GLU A 980 24.58 -11.46 -46.46
C GLU A 980 25.49 -10.27 -46.11
N LEU A 981 25.55 -9.89 -44.83
CA LEU A 981 26.45 -8.84 -44.35
C LEU A 981 27.92 -9.20 -44.53
N ALA A 982 28.31 -10.45 -44.28
CA ALA A 982 29.66 -10.93 -44.55
C ALA A 982 29.99 -10.91 -46.05
N ALA A 983 29.06 -11.32 -46.93
CA ALA A 983 29.24 -11.25 -48.38
C ALA A 983 29.40 -9.80 -48.87
N ASN A 984 28.59 -8.88 -48.34
CA ASN A 984 28.70 -7.44 -48.61
C ASN A 984 30.07 -6.88 -48.16
N ALA A 985 30.61 -7.39 -47.05
CA ALA A 985 31.94 -7.01 -46.59
C ALA A 985 33.04 -7.49 -47.56
N ALA A 986 32.96 -8.74 -48.02
CA ALA A 986 33.89 -9.30 -49.00
C ALA A 986 33.85 -8.52 -50.34
N GLU A 987 32.65 -8.20 -50.84
CA GLU A 987 32.48 -7.40 -52.05
C GLU A 987 33.04 -5.98 -51.88
N ALA A 988 32.80 -5.34 -50.74
CA ALA A 988 33.35 -4.03 -50.42
C ALA A 988 34.89 -4.06 -50.34
N LEU A 989 35.48 -5.13 -49.79
CA LEU A 989 36.92 -5.34 -49.78
C LEU A 989 37.50 -5.47 -51.19
N GLN A 990 36.86 -6.26 -52.06
CA GLN A 990 37.27 -6.42 -53.46
C GLN A 990 37.24 -5.08 -54.23
N LYS A 991 36.29 -4.20 -53.88
CA LYS A 991 36.17 -2.83 -54.43
C LYS A 991 37.09 -1.80 -53.75
N GLY A 992 37.93 -2.21 -52.79
CA GLY A 992 38.85 -1.35 -52.04
C GLY A 992 38.19 -0.49 -50.96
N TRP A 993 36.91 -0.70 -50.67
CA TRP A 993 36.12 0.08 -49.70
C TRP A 993 36.24 -0.46 -48.27
N ARG A 994 37.44 -0.38 -47.70
CA ARG A 994 37.76 -0.96 -46.37
C ARG A 994 36.82 -0.54 -45.24
N ARG A 995 36.43 0.74 -45.20
CA ARG A 995 35.51 1.24 -44.17
C ARG A 995 34.11 0.61 -44.27
N LYS A 996 33.58 0.47 -45.49
CA LYS A 996 32.28 -0.18 -45.73
C LYS A 996 32.33 -1.67 -45.36
N ALA A 997 33.46 -2.33 -45.65
CA ALA A 997 33.66 -3.71 -45.24
C ALA A 997 33.67 -3.88 -43.73
N LEU A 998 34.37 -3.00 -43.01
CA LEU A 998 34.42 -3.04 -41.54
C LEU A 998 33.03 -2.80 -40.91
N GLU A 999 32.29 -1.82 -41.42
CA GLU A 999 30.90 -1.54 -40.97
C GLU A 999 29.96 -2.73 -41.23
N ALA A 1000 30.16 -3.47 -42.34
CA ALA A 1000 29.39 -4.67 -42.65
C ALA A 1000 29.76 -5.85 -41.73
N LEU A 1001 31.05 -6.06 -41.44
CA LEU A 1001 31.52 -7.08 -40.50
C LEU A 1001 31.05 -6.81 -39.06
N GLU A 1002 31.04 -5.56 -38.63
CA GLU A 1002 30.54 -5.17 -37.31
C GLU A 1002 29.06 -5.52 -37.14
N LYS A 1003 28.24 -5.16 -38.14
CA LYS A 1003 26.82 -5.54 -38.17
C LYS A 1003 26.63 -7.06 -38.21
N ALA A 1004 27.49 -7.79 -38.92
CA ALA A 1004 27.44 -9.24 -38.97
C ALA A 1004 27.75 -9.87 -37.60
N ALA A 1005 28.76 -9.36 -36.89
CA ALA A 1005 29.11 -9.80 -35.55
C ALA A 1005 27.99 -9.51 -34.54
N GLU A 1006 27.40 -8.30 -34.55
CA GLU A 1006 26.25 -7.95 -33.69
C GLU A 1006 25.03 -8.85 -33.94
N ALA A 1007 24.69 -9.07 -35.21
CA ALA A 1007 23.57 -9.93 -35.59
C ALA A 1007 23.83 -11.36 -35.12
N THR A 1008 25.04 -11.87 -35.32
CA THR A 1008 25.46 -13.20 -34.85
C THR A 1008 25.33 -13.33 -33.33
N ALA A 1009 25.82 -12.37 -32.56
CA ALA A 1009 25.72 -12.40 -31.10
C ALA A 1009 24.26 -12.44 -30.61
N ARG A 1010 23.36 -11.70 -31.26
CA ARG A 1010 21.91 -11.74 -30.96
C ARG A 1010 21.28 -13.07 -31.33
N ILE A 1011 21.65 -13.67 -32.47
CA ILE A 1011 21.16 -15.01 -32.87
C ILE A 1011 21.58 -16.02 -31.82
N VAL A 1012 22.86 -16.04 -31.47
CA VAL A 1012 23.43 -16.97 -30.48
C VAL A 1012 22.75 -16.83 -29.13
N TYR A 1013 22.52 -15.60 -28.68
CA TYR A 1013 21.83 -15.34 -27.42
C TYR A 1013 20.40 -15.87 -27.43
N LEU A 1014 19.61 -15.56 -28.47
CA LEU A 1014 18.21 -16.01 -28.57
C LEU A 1014 18.13 -17.54 -28.67
N THR A 1015 19.02 -18.16 -29.44
CA THR A 1015 19.12 -19.62 -29.52
C THR A 1015 19.34 -20.24 -28.14
N ALA A 1016 20.33 -19.76 -27.39
CA ALA A 1016 20.63 -20.26 -26.06
C ALA A 1016 19.49 -19.98 -25.06
N LEU A 1017 18.85 -18.80 -25.15
CA LEU A 1017 17.76 -18.41 -24.27
C LEU A 1017 16.54 -19.31 -24.45
N LEU A 1018 16.14 -19.58 -25.71
CA LEU A 1018 15.02 -20.44 -26.06
C LEU A 1018 15.28 -21.90 -25.65
N ALA A 1019 16.46 -22.42 -25.97
CA ALA A 1019 16.86 -23.80 -25.65
C ALA A 1019 16.97 -24.07 -24.14
N LYS A 1020 17.51 -23.11 -23.36
CA LYS A 1020 17.57 -23.18 -21.89
C LYS A 1020 16.19 -23.30 -21.24
N ARG A 1021 15.13 -22.86 -21.92
CA ARG A 1021 13.74 -22.93 -21.42
C ARG A 1021 13.04 -24.21 -21.83
N ALA A 1022 13.22 -24.68 -23.06
CA ALA A 1022 12.69 -25.97 -23.51
C ALA A 1022 13.19 -27.16 -22.64
N SER A 1023 14.46 -27.16 -22.24
CA SER A 1023 15.04 -28.21 -21.37
C SER A 1023 14.46 -28.25 -19.95
N ARG A 1024 13.92 -27.14 -19.41
CA ARG A 1024 13.32 -27.09 -18.07
C ARG A 1024 11.93 -27.74 -18.01
N ASP A 1025 11.19 -27.77 -19.12
CA ASP A 1025 9.88 -28.42 -19.17
C ASP A 1025 10.00 -29.94 -19.38
N ASN A 1026 10.98 -30.41 -20.15
CA ASN A 1026 11.26 -31.84 -20.29
C ASN A 1026 11.68 -32.50 -18.95
N ASN A 1027 12.44 -31.79 -18.10
CA ASN A 1027 12.82 -32.28 -16.77
C ASN A 1027 11.70 -32.20 -15.71
N ARG A 1028 10.59 -31.50 -15.98
CA ARG A 1028 9.40 -31.52 -15.11
C ARG A 1028 8.47 -32.69 -15.40
N GLY A 1029 8.56 -33.29 -16.59
CA GLY A 1029 7.82 -34.49 -16.96
C GLY A 1029 8.40 -35.80 -16.39
N SER A 1030 9.69 -35.83 -16.03
CA SER A 1030 10.40 -37.04 -15.58
C SER A 1030 10.45 -37.22 -14.05
N ASN A 1031 10.10 -36.19 -13.26
CA ASN A 1031 10.03 -36.27 -11.78
C ASN A 1031 8.59 -36.30 -11.22
N ALA A 1032 7.60 -36.57 -12.07
CA ALA A 1032 6.26 -36.94 -11.64
C ALA A 1032 6.10 -38.46 -11.71
N GLY A 1033 6.77 -39.15 -10.79
CA GLY A 1033 6.57 -40.56 -10.46
C GLY A 1033 6.12 -40.68 -9.02
#